data_AF-A0A520ZZ44-F1
#
_entry.id   AF-A0A520ZZ44-F1
#
_cell.length_a   1.000
_cell.length_b   1.000
_cell.length_c   1.000
_cell.angle_alpha   90.00
_cell.angle_beta   90.00
_cell.angle_gamma   90.00
#
_symmetry.space_group_name_H-M   'P 1'
#
loop_
_entity.id
_entity.type
_entity.pdbx_description
1 polymer ?
#
loop_
_entity_poly.entity_id
_entity_poly.type
_entity_poly.pdbx_seq_one_letter_code
_entity_poly.pdbx_strand_id
1 'polypeptide(L)'
;DIEVAYDLFQRLAAILSGLHQSGHFIPHLILNDILVLKGEPDRVDVKIDYKLSRFLDPKMARPGPMLQHLLDCHPDISGGRPLDYKSDIWSLGRIFAQILSANMDLCDPRPALKEENFPQDISVLIRSMLADDPDVRPGSMQEVADALNRLQEEREEAREIATPETAREVKRLRRTVTGFGILLTILLVIGGFYFFRFERSSGDIESALEDYANRYAGSVAFVMVQYRIRVDDIIVYSQVREGTAFLVDSAGYLLTNRHVACPWLEDDTLYNIIGQIRAVDKSPQFEYQLYMWFEGDNAFNQLVGIGAAEGLEDVYDLGSAYSRGGSKRISIAGVARPPSRTSQKIRAPLQDDFAVLKINRVPHGLEPLPLDREFKMEELERLSPVIALGFPLGSRIQADVINVSVTRGHIRRTFRNFFQVDTSIYKGNSGGPIIDRNGKVIGIASAVATDVAMAPMVVVTPLSDIGLVLPVTEAVVFIDELRRGRPKWNGVLDLSATERVSEIQDLALAGKWVEAQRRADQSLEGSNVPALIMGAAVMHYINGDLAGAATLTDRALSINHENYEAMLLKSLIESSGKLGWESTSLTQLMNLDWRSPGEFYGYLARLLTSGEFSEDDLESWNLPSEKSWLHFIAGLVSEGDGDTNRARSLFKSSVRAAGTEEWSRYLALAHLFRSGRDQHSERTGFIDELQELDEQRTERMSWLEPLITKFEAAATDPAERRNLLVQIHELQPESRRLLVYASYYSAMASDWPQSLKLADQYLQVPGREEPLRLGLQLLTTTVLLHSGEEDESRSRLTETCRETDTIWYRRVCESLLHQRSQEDLIENAGTIPEKIVTAHAALGFQAEAEGKAEDALSHYREALGSYLDTWIEFELARQRYIVLRQQNSN
;
A
#
# COMPACT_ATOMS: atom_id res chain seq x y z
N ASP A 1 8.96 49.02 -2.56
CA ASP A 1 9.89 49.76 -1.70
C ASP A 1 11.30 49.35 -2.09
N ILE A 2 12.16 50.31 -2.42
CA ILE A 2 13.48 50.02 -2.98
C ILE A 2 14.40 49.41 -1.92
N GLU A 3 14.23 49.79 -0.65
CA GLU A 3 15.01 49.29 0.48
C GLU A 3 14.73 47.80 0.75
N VAL A 4 13.46 47.39 0.62
CA VAL A 4 13.07 45.98 0.74
C VAL A 4 13.66 45.13 -0.38
N ALA A 5 13.79 45.70 -1.59
CA ALA A 5 14.46 45.02 -2.70
C ALA A 5 15.97 44.87 -2.43
N TYR A 6 16.64 45.88 -1.86
CA TYR A 6 18.06 45.80 -1.48
C TYR A 6 18.34 44.70 -0.44
N ASP A 7 17.57 44.66 0.65
CA ASP A 7 17.74 43.63 1.69
C ASP A 7 17.49 42.21 1.12
N LEU A 8 16.44 42.04 0.30
CA LEU A 8 16.14 40.78 -0.39
C LEU A 8 17.34 40.31 -1.24
N PHE A 9 17.90 41.23 -2.01
CA PHE A 9 18.97 40.97 -2.95
C PHE A 9 20.32 40.70 -2.31
N GLN A 10 20.64 41.43 -1.24
CA GLN A 10 21.80 41.16 -0.40
C GLN A 10 21.74 39.74 0.19
N ARG A 11 20.57 39.33 0.70
CA ARG A 11 20.37 37.98 1.26
C ARG A 11 20.56 36.88 0.22
N LEU A 12 19.98 37.06 -0.97
CA LEU A 12 20.14 36.11 -2.07
C LEU A 12 21.61 35.97 -2.48
N ALA A 13 22.33 37.10 -2.62
CA ALA A 13 23.76 37.07 -2.91
C ALA A 13 24.58 36.39 -1.79
N ALA A 14 24.23 36.59 -0.52
CA ALA A 14 24.89 35.94 0.61
C ALA A 14 24.64 34.42 0.66
N ILE A 15 23.41 33.97 0.40
CA ILE A 15 23.05 32.53 0.31
C ILE A 15 23.82 31.87 -0.84
N LEU A 16 23.81 32.50 -2.02
CA LEU A 16 24.52 31.99 -3.19
C LEU A 16 26.05 31.99 -2.98
N SER A 17 26.62 32.98 -2.29
CA SER A 17 28.03 32.99 -1.87
C SER A 17 28.36 31.78 -0.99
N GLY A 18 27.51 31.45 -0.01
CA GLY A 18 27.66 30.26 0.82
C GLY A 18 27.62 28.96 0.01
N LEU A 19 26.75 28.89 -1.00
CA LEU A 19 26.68 27.76 -1.94
C LEU A 19 27.96 27.65 -2.77
N HIS A 20 28.46 28.76 -3.32
CA HIS A 20 29.69 28.80 -4.12
C HIS A 20 30.90 28.30 -3.33
N GLN A 21 31.00 28.66 -2.04
CA GLN A 21 32.05 28.17 -1.13
C GLN A 21 31.99 26.66 -0.89
N SER A 22 30.80 26.05 -1.01
CA SER A 22 30.61 24.61 -0.95
C SER A 22 30.77 23.88 -2.29
N GLY A 23 31.16 24.61 -3.34
CA GLY A 23 31.34 24.07 -4.70
C GLY A 23 30.05 23.93 -5.53
N HIS A 24 28.94 24.51 -5.06
CA HIS A 24 27.64 24.45 -5.74
C HIS A 24 27.28 25.82 -6.34
N PHE A 25 26.68 25.85 -7.53
CA PHE A 25 26.17 27.08 -8.17
C PHE A 25 24.86 26.77 -8.93
N ILE A 26 23.99 27.77 -9.08
CA ILE A 26 22.66 27.64 -9.71
C ILE A 26 22.63 28.49 -10.99
N PRO A 27 23.17 27.99 -12.12
CA PRO A 27 23.42 28.83 -13.30
C PRO A 27 22.14 29.32 -14.00
N HIS A 28 20.96 28.78 -13.65
CA HIS A 28 19.67 29.12 -14.25
C HIS A 28 18.61 29.49 -13.18
N LEU A 29 19.01 30.24 -12.16
CA LEU A 29 18.11 30.72 -11.11
C LEU A 29 16.91 31.48 -11.71
N ILE A 30 15.69 31.09 -11.32
CA ILE A 30 14.44 31.76 -11.69
C ILE A 30 13.68 32.26 -10.46
N LEU A 31 12.75 33.19 -10.66
CA LEU A 31 11.95 33.78 -9.58
C LEU A 31 11.17 32.75 -8.76
N ASN A 32 10.73 31.65 -9.39
CA ASN A 32 10.02 30.57 -8.70
C ASN A 32 10.92 29.77 -7.75
N ASP A 33 12.24 29.86 -7.88
CA ASP A 33 13.19 29.23 -6.96
C ASP A 33 13.34 30.05 -5.66
N ILE A 34 12.78 31.26 -5.58
CA ILE A 34 12.89 32.15 -4.41
C ILE A 34 11.62 32.04 -3.56
N LEU A 35 11.75 31.42 -2.40
CA LEU A 35 10.70 31.36 -1.39
C LEU A 35 10.83 32.52 -0.41
N VAL A 36 9.81 33.38 -0.41
CA VAL A 36 9.70 34.50 0.52
C VAL A 36 8.96 34.06 1.78
N LEU A 37 9.62 34.17 2.92
CA LEU A 37 9.09 33.87 4.25
C LEU A 37 8.76 35.16 5.00
N LYS A 38 7.70 35.12 5.81
CA LYS A 38 7.27 36.27 6.60
C LYS A 38 8.21 36.44 7.81
N GLY A 39 9.07 37.45 7.77
CA GLY A 39 9.97 37.84 8.86
C GLY A 39 9.33 38.80 9.87
N GLU A 40 10.18 39.39 10.74
CA GLU A 40 9.79 40.51 11.63
C GLU A 40 9.20 41.70 10.85
N PRO A 41 8.44 42.61 11.50
CA PRO A 41 7.94 43.81 10.83
C PRO A 41 9.11 44.56 10.16
N ASP A 42 8.94 44.89 8.88
CA ASP A 42 9.93 45.56 8.01
C ASP A 42 11.09 44.69 7.50
N ARG A 43 11.05 43.35 7.66
CA ARG A 43 12.10 42.44 7.15
C ARG A 43 11.55 41.23 6.41
N VAL A 44 12.17 40.89 5.27
CA VAL A 44 11.79 39.74 4.42
C VAL A 44 12.82 38.62 4.59
N ASP A 45 12.39 37.43 5.03
CA ASP A 45 13.28 36.27 5.10
C ASP A 45 13.15 35.44 3.82
N VAL A 46 14.23 34.80 3.36
CA VAL A 46 14.24 34.09 2.07
C VAL A 46 14.97 32.76 2.11
N LYS A 47 14.42 31.80 1.36
CA LYS A 47 15.06 30.52 1.06
C LYS A 47 15.09 30.29 -0.44
N ILE A 48 16.12 29.62 -0.92
CA ILE A 48 16.21 29.19 -2.33
C ILE A 48 15.75 27.73 -2.39
N ASP A 49 14.61 27.48 -3.04
CA ASP A 49 14.11 26.14 -3.34
C ASP A 49 14.68 25.65 -4.67
N TYR A 50 15.89 25.11 -4.59
CA TYR A 50 16.65 24.59 -5.72
C TYR A 50 16.11 23.25 -6.29
N LYS A 51 14.92 22.79 -5.84
CA LYS A 51 14.34 21.50 -6.25
C LYS A 51 13.88 21.49 -7.70
N LEU A 52 13.32 22.59 -8.23
CA LEU A 52 12.87 22.71 -9.62
C LEU A 52 14.03 22.61 -10.63
N SER A 53 15.18 23.18 -10.28
CA SER A 53 16.41 23.19 -11.08
C SER A 53 17.04 21.79 -11.25
N ARG A 54 16.74 20.83 -10.34
CA ARG A 54 17.19 19.43 -10.42
C ARG A 54 16.41 18.57 -11.42
N PHE A 55 15.23 19.01 -11.86
CA PHE A 55 14.41 18.30 -12.85
C PHE A 55 14.85 18.57 -14.29
N LEU A 56 15.80 19.48 -14.51
CA LEU A 56 16.07 20.06 -15.81
C LEU A 56 17.53 19.82 -16.17
N ASP A 57 17.79 18.70 -16.85
CA ASP A 57 19.09 18.46 -17.49
C ASP A 57 19.23 19.37 -18.73
N PRO A 58 20.14 20.37 -18.74
CA PRO A 58 20.33 21.25 -19.89
C PRO A 58 20.94 20.54 -21.12
N LYS A 59 21.36 19.28 -20.99
CA LYS A 59 21.83 18.42 -22.09
C LYS A 59 20.75 17.49 -22.64
N MET A 60 19.50 17.60 -22.16
CA MET A 60 18.38 16.86 -22.75
C MET A 60 18.29 17.15 -24.26
N ALA A 61 18.10 16.09 -25.05
CA ALA A 61 17.96 16.22 -26.50
C ALA A 61 16.74 17.09 -26.91
N ARG A 62 15.75 17.27 -26.03
CA ARG A 62 14.54 18.10 -26.21
C ARG A 62 13.98 18.62 -24.87
N PRO A 63 14.46 19.74 -24.32
CA PRO A 63 13.82 20.35 -23.15
C PRO A 63 12.43 20.92 -23.52
N GLY A 64 11.50 20.95 -22.55
CA GLY A 64 10.16 21.52 -22.76
C GLY A 64 10.20 23.02 -23.16
N PRO A 65 9.17 23.56 -23.84
CA PRO A 65 9.23 24.88 -24.48
C PRO A 65 9.48 26.05 -23.52
N MET A 66 8.98 25.98 -22.27
CA MET A 66 9.26 26.98 -21.23
C MET A 66 10.73 26.92 -20.77
N LEU A 67 11.30 25.72 -20.67
CA LEU A 67 12.71 25.52 -20.36
C LEU A 67 13.59 25.98 -21.54
N GLN A 68 13.25 25.61 -22.77
CA GLN A 68 13.98 26.06 -23.97
C GLN A 68 14.03 27.59 -24.05
N HIS A 69 12.90 28.27 -23.83
CA HIS A 69 12.85 29.74 -23.80
C HIS A 69 13.74 30.34 -22.70
N LEU A 70 13.72 29.78 -21.49
CA LEU A 70 14.55 30.26 -20.38
C LEU A 70 16.05 30.00 -20.58
N LEU A 71 16.42 28.87 -21.20
CA LEU A 71 17.80 28.50 -21.53
C LEU A 71 18.35 29.37 -22.68
N ASP A 72 17.53 29.68 -23.68
CA ASP A 72 17.90 30.54 -24.81
C ASP A 72 18.20 31.99 -24.38
N CYS A 73 17.66 32.42 -23.24
CA CYS A 73 17.85 33.78 -22.72
C CYS A 73 19.13 33.96 -21.90
N HIS A 74 19.85 32.90 -21.54
CA HIS A 74 21.10 32.99 -20.78
C HIS A 74 22.33 33.00 -21.73
N PRO A 75 23.21 34.03 -21.70
CA PRO A 75 24.27 34.21 -22.70
C PRO A 75 25.37 33.13 -22.66
N ASP A 76 25.61 32.53 -21.48
CA ASP A 76 26.56 31.42 -21.37
C ASP A 76 25.97 30.11 -21.86
N ILE A 77 24.66 29.90 -21.69
CA ILE A 77 23.97 28.66 -22.09
C ILE A 77 23.76 28.68 -23.61
N SER A 78 23.18 29.76 -24.14
CA SER A 78 23.01 29.98 -25.58
C SER A 78 24.34 30.04 -26.33
N GLY A 79 25.40 30.55 -25.68
CA GLY A 79 26.76 30.61 -26.22
C GLY A 79 27.58 29.33 -26.05
N GLY A 80 27.04 28.27 -25.42
CA GLY A 80 27.75 27.01 -25.18
C GLY A 80 29.00 27.13 -24.31
N ARG A 81 29.05 28.12 -23.41
CA ARG A 81 30.17 28.38 -22.50
C ARG A 81 30.05 27.49 -21.24
N PRO A 82 31.17 27.14 -20.60
CA PRO A 82 31.14 26.44 -19.32
C PRO A 82 30.33 27.24 -18.29
N LEU A 83 29.40 26.57 -17.62
CA LEU A 83 28.63 27.17 -16.55
C LEU A 83 29.44 27.15 -15.27
N ASP A 84 29.52 28.29 -14.61
CA ASP A 84 30.22 28.47 -13.35
C ASP A 84 29.50 29.49 -12.46
N TYR A 85 30.16 29.92 -11.39
CA TYR A 85 29.63 30.92 -10.48
C TYR A 85 29.32 32.27 -11.16
N LYS A 86 29.97 32.62 -12.29
CA LYS A 86 29.69 33.84 -13.05
C LYS A 86 28.40 33.74 -13.85
N SER A 87 27.96 32.53 -14.20
CA SER A 87 26.63 32.29 -14.78
C SER A 87 25.52 32.52 -13.72
N ASP A 88 25.77 32.11 -12.48
CA ASP A 88 24.87 32.36 -11.35
C ASP A 88 24.74 33.87 -11.04
N ILE A 89 25.85 34.62 -11.09
CA ILE A 89 25.87 36.09 -10.96
C ILE A 89 25.00 36.76 -12.03
N TRP A 90 25.04 36.27 -13.28
CA TRP A 90 24.20 36.78 -14.35
C TRP A 90 22.71 36.50 -14.11
N SER A 91 22.38 35.28 -13.70
CA SER A 91 21.00 34.88 -13.38
C SER A 91 20.41 35.70 -12.24
N LEU A 92 21.19 35.96 -11.19
CA LEU A 92 20.79 36.85 -10.10
C LEU A 92 20.56 38.29 -10.61
N GLY A 93 21.45 38.81 -11.47
CA GLY A 93 21.29 40.14 -12.08
C GLY A 93 20.02 40.28 -12.93
N ARG A 94 19.61 39.20 -13.61
CA ARG A 94 18.34 39.17 -14.36
C ARG A 94 17.14 39.24 -13.43
N ILE A 95 17.15 38.48 -12.33
CA ILE A 95 16.10 38.52 -11.30
C ILE A 95 15.97 39.93 -10.71
N PHE A 96 17.09 40.61 -10.48
CA PHE A 96 17.08 42.00 -10.02
C PHE A 96 16.33 42.90 -11.00
N ALA A 97 16.68 42.82 -12.28
CA ALA A 97 16.02 43.61 -13.32
C ALA A 97 14.52 43.27 -13.46
N GLN A 98 14.12 42.01 -13.33
CA GLN A 98 12.72 41.56 -13.41
C GLN A 98 11.87 42.14 -12.28
N ILE A 99 12.33 42.03 -11.03
CA ILE A 99 11.62 42.57 -9.86
C ILE A 99 11.57 44.10 -9.91
N LEU A 100 12.68 44.75 -10.25
CA LEU A 100 12.78 46.21 -10.27
C LEU A 100 11.97 46.85 -11.42
N SER A 101 11.81 46.15 -12.54
CA SER A 101 11.01 46.62 -13.69
C SER A 101 9.56 46.13 -13.67
N ALA A 102 9.20 45.24 -12.75
CA ALA A 102 7.92 44.54 -12.68
C ALA A 102 7.54 43.79 -13.98
N ASN A 103 8.54 43.35 -14.75
CA ASN A 103 8.35 42.54 -15.95
C ASN A 103 9.03 41.19 -15.79
N MET A 104 8.21 40.15 -15.63
CA MET A 104 8.63 38.80 -15.24
C MET A 104 9.17 37.98 -16.42
N ASP A 105 8.91 38.40 -17.66
CA ASP A 105 9.25 37.68 -18.90
C ASP A 105 10.48 38.30 -19.63
N LEU A 106 11.30 39.08 -18.90
CA LEU A 106 12.47 39.76 -19.47
C LEU A 106 13.61 38.79 -19.80
N CYS A 107 13.84 38.59 -21.09
CA CYS A 107 15.02 37.88 -21.62
C CYS A 107 16.24 38.78 -21.85
N ASP A 108 16.05 40.01 -22.33
CA ASP A 108 17.10 41.04 -22.33
C ASP A 108 16.78 42.10 -21.27
N PRO A 109 17.40 42.05 -20.08
CA PRO A 109 17.16 42.99 -18.99
C PRO A 109 17.76 44.39 -19.22
N ARG A 110 18.66 44.58 -20.19
CA ARG A 110 19.42 45.83 -20.38
C ARG A 110 18.56 47.06 -20.74
N PRO A 111 17.52 46.96 -21.60
CA PRO A 111 16.67 48.09 -21.94
C PRO A 111 15.79 48.58 -20.77
N ALA A 112 15.55 47.72 -19.77
CA ALA A 112 14.76 48.04 -18.59
C ALA A 112 15.53 48.88 -17.55
N LEU A 113 16.86 48.95 -17.65
CA LEU A 113 17.76 49.67 -16.73
C LEU A 113 18.03 51.10 -17.20
N LYS A 114 16.98 51.95 -17.20
CA LYS A 114 17.12 53.40 -17.42
C LYS A 114 17.54 54.10 -16.13
N GLU A 115 18.49 55.04 -16.21
CA GLU A 115 19.04 55.80 -15.08
C GLU A 115 17.98 56.62 -14.32
N GLU A 116 16.85 56.92 -14.95
CA GLU A 116 15.74 57.68 -14.36
C GLU A 116 14.99 56.89 -13.27
N ASN A 117 15.16 55.56 -13.20
CA ASN A 117 14.40 54.69 -12.29
C ASN A 117 15.20 54.18 -11.08
N PHE A 118 16.55 54.31 -11.08
CA PHE A 118 17.42 53.70 -10.07
C PHE A 118 18.64 54.57 -9.75
N PRO A 119 19.20 54.49 -8.52
CA PRO A 119 20.49 55.11 -8.21
C PRO A 119 21.61 54.62 -9.16
N GLN A 120 22.48 55.55 -9.56
CA GLN A 120 23.50 55.31 -10.60
C GLN A 120 24.41 54.13 -10.29
N ASP A 121 24.81 53.98 -9.03
CA ASP A 121 25.77 52.97 -8.60
C ASP A 121 25.21 51.52 -8.67
N ILE A 122 23.90 51.38 -8.50
CA ILE A 122 23.20 50.08 -8.62
C ILE A 122 22.94 49.73 -10.07
N SER A 123 22.63 50.73 -10.89
CA SER A 123 22.56 50.54 -12.34
C SER A 123 23.90 50.04 -12.88
N VAL A 124 25.02 50.54 -12.37
CA VAL A 124 26.37 50.07 -12.73
C VAL A 124 26.61 48.62 -12.28
N LEU A 125 26.26 48.27 -11.04
CA LEU A 125 26.41 46.89 -10.53
C LEU A 125 25.55 45.89 -11.31
N ILE A 126 24.28 46.19 -11.55
CA ILE A 126 23.38 45.30 -12.30
C ILE A 126 23.85 45.17 -13.76
N ARG A 127 24.34 46.26 -14.38
CA ARG A 127 24.90 46.21 -15.74
C ARG A 127 26.17 45.38 -15.83
N SER A 128 27.04 45.39 -14.81
CA SER A 128 28.23 44.53 -14.80
C SER A 128 27.87 43.07 -14.60
N MET A 129 26.90 42.75 -13.72
CA MET A 129 26.37 41.39 -13.54
C MET A 129 25.76 40.83 -14.84
N LEU A 130 25.07 41.68 -15.60
CA LEU A 130 24.37 41.32 -16.84
C LEU A 130 25.25 41.37 -18.11
N ALA A 131 26.57 41.49 -17.97
CA ALA A 131 27.48 41.53 -19.11
C ALA A 131 27.49 40.20 -19.88
N ASP A 132 27.44 40.28 -21.22
CA ASP A 132 27.54 39.11 -22.12
C ASP A 132 28.93 38.47 -22.08
N ASP A 133 29.95 39.22 -21.65
CA ASP A 133 31.30 38.75 -21.38
C ASP A 133 31.45 38.43 -19.87
N PRO A 134 31.64 37.15 -19.49
CA PRO A 134 31.88 36.74 -18.10
C PRO A 134 33.07 37.45 -17.45
N ASP A 135 34.06 37.92 -18.20
CA ASP A 135 35.23 38.61 -17.62
C ASP A 135 34.94 40.03 -17.15
N VAL A 136 33.80 40.59 -17.57
CA VAL A 136 33.29 41.89 -17.12
C VAL A 136 32.40 41.76 -15.87
N ARG A 137 31.93 40.54 -15.57
CA ARG A 137 31.10 40.27 -14.39
C ARG A 137 31.93 40.29 -13.11
N PRO A 138 31.33 40.58 -11.95
CA PRO A 138 31.99 40.47 -10.65
C PRO A 138 32.72 39.13 -10.47
N GLY A 139 33.87 39.17 -9.80
CA GLY A 139 34.77 38.03 -9.66
C GLY A 139 34.25 36.95 -8.70
N SER A 140 33.24 37.26 -7.89
CA SER A 140 32.55 36.31 -7.02
C SER A 140 31.18 36.84 -6.56
N MET A 141 30.32 35.95 -6.07
CA MET A 141 29.05 36.36 -5.46
C MET A 141 29.25 37.12 -4.13
N GLN A 142 30.38 36.87 -3.45
CA GLN A 142 30.77 37.65 -2.26
C GLN A 142 31.01 39.12 -2.61
N GLU A 143 31.67 39.40 -3.74
CA GLU A 143 31.89 40.77 -4.22
C GLU A 143 30.57 41.50 -4.51
N VAL A 144 29.56 40.78 -5.04
CA VAL A 144 28.20 41.30 -5.24
C VAL A 144 27.53 41.62 -3.91
N ALA A 145 27.61 40.71 -2.93
CA ALA A 145 27.05 40.91 -1.59
C ALA A 145 27.70 42.11 -0.87
N ASP A 146 29.04 42.24 -0.95
CA ASP A 146 29.80 43.33 -0.35
C ASP A 146 29.53 44.68 -1.05
N ALA A 147 29.28 44.68 -2.36
CA ALA A 147 28.87 45.87 -3.10
C ALA A 147 27.48 46.35 -2.67
N LEU A 148 26.52 45.43 -2.54
CA LEU A 148 25.17 45.75 -2.06
C LEU A 148 25.17 46.26 -0.61
N ASN A 149 25.98 45.66 0.26
CA ASN A 149 26.10 46.10 1.65
C ASN A 149 26.66 47.52 1.75
N ARG A 150 27.72 47.85 0.99
CA ARG A 150 28.28 49.22 0.96
C ARG A 150 27.28 50.26 0.46
N LEU A 151 26.49 49.91 -0.56
CA LEU A 151 25.46 50.81 -1.10
C LEU A 151 24.29 51.04 -0.13
N GLN A 152 24.03 50.08 0.77
CA GLN A 152 23.06 50.22 1.85
C GLN A 152 23.62 51.07 3.00
N GLU A 153 24.87 50.80 3.43
CA GLU A 153 25.59 51.55 4.47
C GLU A 153 25.78 53.03 4.08
N GLU A 154 26.17 53.35 2.84
CA GLU A 154 26.31 54.74 2.36
C GLU A 154 24.97 55.52 2.37
N ARG A 155 23.83 54.81 2.25
CA ARG A 155 22.48 55.42 2.32
C ARG A 155 21.95 55.53 3.74
N GLU A 156 22.36 54.63 4.63
CA GLU A 156 22.12 54.73 6.08
C GLU A 156 22.97 55.85 6.70
N GLU A 157 24.23 56.00 6.30
CA GLU A 157 25.10 57.13 6.69
C GLU A 157 24.59 58.48 6.15
N ALA A 158 23.92 58.51 4.99
CA ALA A 158 23.24 59.71 4.48
C ALA A 158 22.00 60.13 5.31
N ARG A 159 21.49 59.26 6.19
CA ARG A 159 20.40 59.56 7.15
C ARG A 159 20.90 59.97 8.54
N GLU A 160 22.15 59.68 8.90
CA GLU A 160 22.71 59.97 10.23
C GLU A 160 23.90 60.94 10.19
N ILE A 161 23.64 62.23 9.97
CA ILE A 161 24.59 63.29 10.36
C ILE A 161 24.14 63.90 11.70
N ALA A 162 24.64 63.34 12.82
CA ALA A 162 24.73 64.02 14.12
C ALA A 162 25.76 63.38 15.09
N THR A 163 27.04 63.70 14.87
CA THR A 163 28.17 63.78 15.84
C THR A 163 28.74 62.52 16.56
N PRO A 164 30.06 62.54 16.92
CA PRO A 164 30.92 61.35 16.98
C PRO A 164 31.49 61.04 18.38
N GLU A 165 32.15 59.89 18.58
CA GLU A 165 33.53 59.82 19.13
C GLU A 165 34.13 58.41 19.31
N THR A 166 35.39 58.31 18.88
CA THR A 166 36.56 57.60 19.45
C THR A 166 36.84 56.11 19.22
N ALA A 167 38.07 55.92 18.72
CA ALA A 167 38.77 54.70 18.40
C ALA A 167 39.42 54.00 19.61
N ARG A 168 39.75 52.70 19.44
CA ARG A 168 41.09 52.16 19.75
C ARG A 168 41.30 50.75 19.18
N GLU A 169 42.28 50.63 18.29
CA GLU A 169 42.91 49.38 17.85
C GLU A 169 43.72 48.72 18.97
N VAL A 170 43.80 47.38 18.95
CA VAL A 170 45.06 46.66 19.29
C VAL A 170 45.26 45.50 18.33
N LYS A 171 46.42 45.52 17.67
CA LYS A 171 46.96 44.52 16.76
C LYS A 171 47.96 43.62 17.49
N ARG A 172 48.00 42.35 17.06
CA ARG A 172 49.13 41.39 17.03
C ARG A 172 49.02 40.18 17.97
N LEU A 173 48.86 39.01 17.35
CA LEU A 173 49.64 37.84 17.72
C LEU A 173 50.19 37.18 16.44
N ARG A 174 51.51 37.09 16.35
CA ARG A 174 52.24 36.38 15.30
C ARG A 174 53.18 35.40 15.98
N ARG A 175 53.31 34.21 15.39
CA ARG A 175 54.25 33.10 15.64
C ARG A 175 53.71 31.98 16.53
N THR A 176 53.33 30.88 15.89
CA THR A 176 54.16 29.65 15.80
C THR A 176 53.61 28.77 14.68
N VAL A 177 54.08 28.97 13.45
CA VAL A 177 53.81 28.10 12.29
C VAL A 177 55.14 27.60 11.79
N THR A 178 55.53 26.39 12.19
CA THR A 178 56.52 25.56 11.49
C THR A 178 56.50 24.13 12.04
N GLY A 179 55.32 23.52 12.05
CA GLY A 179 55.12 22.11 12.41
C GLY A 179 53.89 21.49 11.75
N PHE A 180 52.83 22.29 11.55
CA PHE A 180 51.58 21.83 10.92
C PHE A 180 51.62 21.70 9.39
N GLY A 181 52.55 22.36 8.71
CA GLY A 181 52.58 22.40 7.23
C GLY A 181 52.91 21.05 6.57
N ILE A 182 53.64 20.17 7.26
CA ILE A 182 54.10 18.89 6.70
C ILE A 182 53.06 17.78 6.92
N LEU A 183 52.31 17.83 8.04
CA LEU A 183 51.23 16.87 8.31
C LEU A 183 50.01 17.14 7.41
N LEU A 184 49.71 18.42 7.15
CA LEU A 184 48.58 18.84 6.31
C LEU A 184 48.80 18.47 4.84
N THR A 185 50.03 18.55 4.33
CA THR A 185 50.34 18.16 2.95
C THR A 185 50.25 16.66 2.74
N ILE A 186 50.68 15.84 3.71
CA ILE A 186 50.54 14.38 3.61
C ILE A 186 49.07 13.95 3.68
N LEU A 187 48.27 14.58 4.55
CA LEU A 187 46.82 14.35 4.60
C LEU A 187 46.08 14.83 3.35
N LEU A 188 46.50 15.95 2.74
CA LEU A 188 45.93 16.44 1.48
C LEU A 188 46.31 15.58 0.28
N VAL A 189 47.49 14.95 0.28
CA VAL A 189 47.91 14.03 -0.79
C VAL A 189 47.22 12.67 -0.66
N ILE A 190 47.06 12.14 0.57
CA ILE A 190 46.31 10.89 0.81
C ILE A 190 44.80 11.11 0.58
N GLY A 191 44.26 12.23 1.06
CA GLY A 191 42.88 12.66 0.81
C GLY A 191 42.64 12.91 -0.67
N GLY A 192 43.57 13.57 -1.37
CA GLY A 192 43.52 13.78 -2.81
C GLY A 192 43.60 12.48 -3.61
N PHE A 193 44.40 11.50 -3.18
CA PHE A 193 44.49 10.20 -3.85
C PHE A 193 43.21 9.35 -3.68
N TYR A 194 42.57 9.41 -2.50
CA TYR A 194 41.26 8.78 -2.28
C TYR A 194 40.13 9.52 -3.00
N PHE A 195 40.15 10.86 -3.00
CA PHE A 195 39.18 11.69 -3.73
C PHE A 195 39.24 11.45 -5.24
N PHE A 196 40.45 11.43 -5.83
CA PHE A 196 40.64 11.19 -7.26
C PHE A 196 40.28 9.76 -7.70
N ARG A 197 40.35 8.77 -6.78
CA ARG A 197 39.90 7.39 -7.05
C ARG A 197 38.38 7.23 -6.89
N PHE A 198 37.77 7.99 -5.99
CA PHE A 198 36.31 8.01 -5.78
C PHE A 198 35.59 8.76 -6.91
N GLU A 199 36.11 9.92 -7.32
CA GLU A 199 35.54 10.76 -8.38
C GLU A 199 35.61 10.09 -9.77
N ARG A 200 36.64 9.28 -10.02
CA ARG A 200 36.76 8.47 -11.24
C ARG A 200 35.81 7.25 -11.27
N SER A 201 35.29 6.82 -10.13
CA SER A 201 34.29 5.74 -10.04
C SER A 201 32.86 6.26 -10.16
N SER A 202 32.56 7.47 -9.67
CA SER A 202 31.22 8.05 -9.72
C SER A 202 30.83 8.54 -11.12
N GLY A 203 31.78 9.08 -11.89
CA GLY A 203 31.51 9.55 -13.25
C GLY A 203 31.13 8.44 -14.25
N ASP A 204 31.55 7.21 -14.01
CA ASP A 204 31.20 6.04 -14.83
C ASP A 204 29.75 5.57 -14.55
N ILE A 205 29.31 5.67 -13.30
CA ILE A 205 27.97 5.23 -12.88
C ILE A 205 26.89 6.24 -13.29
N GLU A 206 27.15 7.55 -13.15
CA GLU A 206 26.18 8.58 -13.57
C GLU A 206 25.95 8.55 -15.09
N SER A 207 27.04 8.41 -15.87
CA SER A 207 26.95 8.23 -17.32
C SER A 207 26.20 6.95 -17.69
N ALA A 208 26.44 5.84 -16.98
CA ALA A 208 25.72 4.60 -17.24
C ALA A 208 24.21 4.71 -16.94
N LEU A 209 23.84 5.37 -15.84
CA LEU A 209 22.44 5.62 -15.50
C LEU A 209 21.76 6.55 -16.52
N GLU A 210 22.46 7.55 -17.04
CA GLU A 210 21.98 8.39 -18.14
C GLU A 210 21.74 7.57 -19.42
N ASP A 211 22.69 6.70 -19.77
CA ASP A 211 22.55 5.80 -20.92
C ASP A 211 21.34 4.88 -20.78
N TYR A 212 21.11 4.31 -19.58
CA TYR A 212 19.92 3.51 -19.31
C TYR A 212 18.63 4.34 -19.39
N ALA A 213 18.62 5.56 -18.87
CA ALA A 213 17.45 6.44 -18.97
C ALA A 213 17.08 6.71 -20.42
N ASN A 214 18.05 7.11 -21.24
CA ASN A 214 17.85 7.37 -22.68
C ASN A 214 17.44 6.11 -23.44
N ARG A 215 18.02 4.96 -23.08
CA ARG A 215 17.71 3.67 -23.70
C ARG A 215 16.28 3.21 -23.44
N TYR A 216 15.79 3.42 -22.21
CA TYR A 216 14.51 2.87 -21.76
C TYR A 216 13.34 3.86 -21.74
N ALA A 217 13.59 5.17 -21.91
CA ALA A 217 12.53 6.19 -21.92
C ALA A 217 11.40 5.84 -22.90
N GLY A 218 11.74 5.39 -24.12
CA GLY A 218 10.76 5.01 -25.15
C GLY A 218 9.82 3.88 -24.72
N SER A 219 10.26 3.05 -23.78
CA SER A 219 9.54 1.90 -23.25
C SER A 219 8.69 2.22 -22.01
N VAL A 220 8.66 3.48 -21.59
CA VAL A 220 7.82 4.00 -20.51
C VAL A 220 6.57 4.66 -21.11
N ALA A 221 5.42 4.45 -20.49
CA ALA A 221 4.12 4.82 -21.00
C ALA A 221 3.27 5.54 -19.95
N PHE A 222 2.61 6.61 -20.37
CA PHE A 222 1.64 7.33 -19.56
C PHE A 222 0.31 6.57 -19.59
N VAL A 223 -0.29 6.37 -18.43
CA VAL A 223 -1.55 5.63 -18.26
C VAL A 223 -2.61 6.56 -17.70
N MET A 224 -3.79 6.55 -18.32
CA MET A 224 -4.98 7.24 -17.81
C MET A 224 -6.14 6.25 -17.70
N VAL A 225 -6.75 6.22 -16.52
CA VAL A 225 -7.92 5.41 -16.22
C VAL A 225 -9.07 6.33 -15.78
N GLN A 226 -10.18 6.25 -16.50
CA GLN A 226 -11.44 6.82 -16.05
C GLN A 226 -12.37 5.69 -15.63
N TYR A 227 -13.08 5.88 -14.52
CA TYR A 227 -14.10 4.95 -14.06
C TYR A 227 -15.33 5.68 -13.56
N ARG A 228 -16.49 5.05 -13.75
CA ARG A 228 -17.81 5.66 -13.55
C ARG A 228 -18.80 4.66 -12.99
N ILE A 229 -19.78 5.19 -12.26
CA ILE A 229 -21.02 4.47 -11.93
C ILE A 229 -22.16 5.10 -12.69
N ARG A 230 -22.94 4.26 -13.38
CA ARG A 230 -24.17 4.63 -14.06
C ARG A 230 -25.36 3.99 -13.36
N VAL A 231 -26.44 4.73 -13.25
CA VAL A 231 -27.75 4.28 -12.77
C VAL A 231 -28.80 4.84 -13.70
N ASP A 232 -29.65 4.00 -14.31
CA ASP A 232 -30.72 4.43 -15.22
C ASP A 232 -30.22 5.43 -16.29
N ASP A 233 -29.10 5.12 -16.95
CA ASP A 233 -28.41 5.97 -17.94
C ASP A 233 -27.78 7.27 -17.44
N ILE A 234 -27.87 7.57 -16.15
CA ILE A 234 -27.24 8.75 -15.53
C ILE A 234 -25.90 8.37 -14.90
N ILE A 235 -24.84 9.11 -15.20
CA ILE A 235 -23.55 8.99 -14.52
C ILE A 235 -23.66 9.70 -13.17
N VAL A 236 -23.58 8.93 -12.08
CA VAL A 236 -23.72 9.44 -10.71
C VAL A 236 -22.37 9.63 -10.01
N TYR A 237 -21.33 8.97 -10.52
CA TYR A 237 -19.96 9.09 -10.02
C TYR A 237 -18.99 8.93 -11.18
N SER A 238 -17.93 9.74 -11.21
CA SER A 238 -16.87 9.68 -12.22
C SER A 238 -15.57 10.16 -11.63
N GLN A 239 -14.48 9.43 -11.88
CA GLN A 239 -13.14 9.78 -11.46
C GLN A 239 -12.13 9.48 -12.58
N VAL A 240 -11.01 10.20 -12.55
CA VAL A 240 -9.86 10.00 -13.44
C VAL A 240 -8.61 9.83 -12.60
N ARG A 241 -7.76 8.89 -13.03
CA ARG A 241 -6.46 8.60 -12.42
C ARG A 241 -5.41 8.51 -13.51
N GLU A 242 -4.24 9.05 -13.20
CA GLU A 242 -3.09 9.15 -14.09
C GLU A 242 -1.89 8.49 -13.41
N GLY A 243 -1.02 7.85 -14.19
CA GLY A 243 0.20 7.22 -13.69
C GLY A 243 1.12 6.78 -14.81
N THR A 244 2.12 5.98 -14.44
CA THR A 244 3.15 5.46 -15.34
C THR A 244 3.03 3.94 -15.43
N ALA A 245 3.33 3.37 -16.60
CA ALA A 245 3.61 1.96 -16.80
C ALA A 245 4.89 1.79 -17.62
N PHE A 246 5.54 0.64 -17.57
CA PHE A 246 6.75 0.39 -18.36
C PHE A 246 6.77 -1.02 -18.94
N LEU A 247 7.28 -1.13 -20.17
CA LEU A 247 7.36 -2.37 -20.93
C LEU A 247 8.42 -3.31 -20.35
N VAL A 248 8.04 -4.55 -20.06
CA VAL A 248 8.93 -5.54 -19.42
C VAL A 248 9.24 -6.75 -20.31
N ASP A 249 8.54 -6.90 -21.43
CA ASP A 249 8.93 -7.84 -22.48
C ASP A 249 8.42 -7.48 -23.88
N SER A 250 8.97 -8.17 -24.88
CA SER A 250 8.56 -8.07 -26.27
C SER A 250 7.19 -8.70 -26.56
N ALA A 251 6.66 -9.49 -25.63
CA ALA A 251 5.28 -9.98 -25.73
C ALA A 251 4.28 -8.86 -25.45
N GLY A 252 4.70 -7.71 -24.90
CA GLY A 252 3.85 -6.55 -24.67
C GLY A 252 3.22 -6.53 -23.28
N TYR A 253 3.84 -7.17 -22.29
CA TYR A 253 3.46 -6.96 -20.89
C TYR A 253 4.12 -5.68 -20.37
N LEU A 254 3.36 -4.90 -19.60
CA LEU A 254 3.83 -3.70 -18.91
C LEU A 254 3.53 -3.81 -17.41
N LEU A 255 4.43 -3.30 -16.58
CA LEU A 255 4.23 -3.18 -15.13
C LEU A 255 3.78 -1.78 -14.74
N THR A 256 2.95 -1.72 -13.71
CA THR A 256 2.50 -0.49 -13.03
C THR A 256 1.98 -0.84 -11.62
N ASN A 257 1.48 0.14 -10.87
CA ASN A 257 0.81 -0.12 -9.60
C ASN A 257 -0.66 -0.56 -9.80
N ARG A 258 -1.20 -1.26 -8.80
CA ARG A 258 -2.65 -1.58 -8.78
C ARG A 258 -3.47 -0.31 -8.73
N HIS A 259 -3.12 0.65 -7.87
CA HIS A 259 -3.88 1.89 -7.73
C HIS A 259 -3.86 2.78 -8.99
N VAL A 260 -2.95 2.53 -9.94
CA VAL A 260 -2.93 3.18 -11.26
C VAL A 260 -3.83 2.43 -12.26
N ALA A 261 -3.69 1.10 -12.36
CA ALA A 261 -4.44 0.29 -13.32
C ALA A 261 -5.90 0.04 -12.93
N CYS A 262 -6.18 -0.07 -11.63
CA CYS A 262 -7.47 -0.41 -11.03
C CYS A 262 -7.78 0.47 -9.82
N PRO A 263 -7.80 1.81 -9.99
CA PRO A 263 -7.95 2.76 -8.89
C PRO A 263 -9.24 2.58 -8.07
N TRP A 264 -10.29 2.07 -8.70
CA TRP A 264 -11.59 1.79 -8.06
C TRP A 264 -11.50 0.74 -6.95
N LEU A 265 -10.45 -0.09 -6.92
CA LEU A 265 -10.26 -1.07 -5.85
C LEU A 265 -9.87 -0.43 -4.52
N GLU A 266 -9.42 0.83 -4.55
CA GLU A 266 -8.95 1.59 -3.37
C GLU A 266 -9.79 2.86 -3.16
N ASP A 267 -10.98 2.93 -3.77
CA ASP A 267 -11.87 4.09 -3.71
C ASP A 267 -13.04 3.84 -2.74
N ASP A 268 -12.84 4.16 -1.47
CA ASP A 268 -13.87 4.00 -0.43
C ASP A 268 -15.15 4.81 -0.74
N THR A 269 -15.01 5.94 -1.44
CA THR A 269 -16.17 6.79 -1.81
C THR A 269 -17.04 6.08 -2.83
N LEU A 270 -16.43 5.43 -3.82
CA LEU A 270 -17.13 4.61 -4.81
C LEU A 270 -17.98 3.51 -4.14
N TYR A 271 -17.40 2.76 -3.20
CA TYR A 271 -18.10 1.68 -2.51
C TYR A 271 -19.27 2.19 -1.66
N ASN A 272 -19.10 3.34 -0.97
CA ASN A 272 -20.17 3.98 -0.23
C ASN A 272 -21.34 4.38 -1.14
N ILE A 273 -21.05 4.95 -2.32
CA ILE A 273 -22.06 5.33 -3.30
C ILE A 273 -22.79 4.09 -3.84
N ILE A 274 -22.06 3.02 -4.19
CA ILE A 274 -22.66 1.75 -4.63
C ILE A 274 -23.62 1.21 -3.56
N GLY A 275 -23.22 1.24 -2.28
CA GLY A 275 -24.05 0.81 -1.16
C GLY A 275 -25.33 1.63 -1.05
N GLN A 276 -25.25 2.96 -1.17
CA GLN A 276 -26.42 3.84 -1.15
C GLN A 276 -27.39 3.60 -2.32
N ILE A 277 -26.87 3.34 -3.52
CA ILE A 277 -27.70 3.05 -4.71
C ILE A 277 -28.44 1.72 -4.53
N ARG A 278 -27.74 0.69 -4.03
CA ARG A 278 -28.35 -0.62 -3.75
C ARG A 278 -29.42 -0.53 -2.66
N ALA A 279 -29.23 0.32 -1.65
CA ALA A 279 -30.20 0.54 -0.59
C ALA A 279 -31.54 1.14 -1.07
N VAL A 280 -31.58 1.75 -2.26
CA VAL A 280 -32.82 2.25 -2.89
C VAL A 280 -33.29 1.36 -4.06
N ASP A 281 -32.88 0.09 -4.04
CA ASP A 281 -33.28 -0.96 -5.00
C ASP A 281 -33.00 -0.59 -6.47
N LYS A 282 -31.85 0.05 -6.69
CA LYS A 282 -31.35 0.36 -8.03
C LYS A 282 -30.09 -0.46 -8.34
N SER A 283 -29.90 -0.78 -9.62
CA SER A 283 -28.77 -1.57 -10.10
C SER A 283 -27.67 -0.68 -10.67
N PRO A 284 -26.58 -0.40 -9.91
CA PRO A 284 -25.46 0.35 -10.45
C PRO A 284 -24.69 -0.46 -11.50
N GLN A 285 -24.32 0.20 -12.59
CA GLN A 285 -23.40 -0.34 -13.59
C GLN A 285 -22.03 0.31 -13.42
N PHE A 286 -20.99 -0.51 -13.33
CA PHE A 286 -19.61 -0.06 -13.28
C PHE A 286 -19.02 -0.02 -14.70
N GLU A 287 -18.41 1.11 -15.03
CA GLU A 287 -17.70 1.28 -16.30
C GLU A 287 -16.32 1.84 -16.07
N TYR A 288 -15.38 1.43 -16.92
CA TYR A 288 -14.05 2.02 -16.96
C TYR A 288 -13.52 2.11 -18.39
N GLN A 289 -12.66 3.10 -18.59
CA GLN A 289 -11.88 3.31 -19.80
C GLN A 289 -10.41 3.39 -19.41
N LEU A 290 -9.56 2.70 -20.16
CA LEU A 290 -8.11 2.64 -19.97
C LEU A 290 -7.44 3.11 -21.25
N TYR A 291 -6.62 4.13 -21.12
CA TYR A 291 -5.83 4.73 -22.20
C TYR A 291 -4.35 4.73 -21.85
N MET A 292 -3.50 4.58 -22.87
CA MET A 292 -2.06 4.58 -22.69
C MET A 292 -1.33 5.15 -23.93
N TRP A 293 -0.27 5.90 -23.69
CA TRP A 293 0.61 6.50 -24.69
C TRP A 293 2.06 6.26 -24.31
N PHE A 294 2.93 5.92 -25.27
CA PHE A 294 4.36 5.82 -25.01
C PHE A 294 5.01 7.21 -25.04
N GLU A 295 6.25 7.30 -24.54
CA GLU A 295 7.07 8.50 -24.74
C GLU A 295 7.08 8.92 -26.23
N GLY A 296 6.90 10.21 -26.48
CA GLY A 296 6.91 10.78 -27.82
C GLY A 296 5.56 10.73 -28.56
N ASP A 297 4.55 10.05 -28.01
CA ASP A 297 3.19 10.10 -28.55
C ASP A 297 2.50 11.45 -28.20
N ASN A 298 1.64 11.92 -29.11
CA ASN A 298 0.75 13.06 -28.86
C ASN A 298 -0.42 12.60 -27.99
N ALA A 299 -0.43 13.00 -26.71
CA ALA A 299 -1.51 12.58 -25.80
C ALA A 299 -2.46 13.70 -25.42
N PHE A 300 -2.12 14.96 -25.74
CA PHE A 300 -2.89 16.14 -25.31
C PHE A 300 -3.31 17.00 -26.51
N ASN A 301 -4.49 17.60 -26.41
CA ASN A 301 -5.01 18.51 -27.44
C ASN A 301 -4.60 19.97 -27.16
N GLN A 302 -4.22 20.73 -28.20
CA GLN A 302 -3.69 22.11 -28.14
C GLN A 302 -4.65 23.19 -27.62
N LEU A 303 -5.87 22.87 -27.20
CA LEU A 303 -6.91 23.83 -26.84
C LEU A 303 -7.18 23.87 -25.33
N VAL A 304 -6.22 24.39 -24.55
CA VAL A 304 -6.50 24.87 -23.19
C VAL A 304 -6.41 26.39 -23.17
N GLY A 305 -7.42 27.04 -23.75
CA GLY A 305 -7.68 28.46 -23.61
C GLY A 305 -8.87 28.66 -22.68
N ILE A 306 -8.62 29.09 -21.44
CA ILE A 306 -9.55 29.76 -20.50
C ILE A 306 -11.02 29.29 -20.63
N GLY A 307 -11.31 28.10 -20.12
CA GLY A 307 -12.65 27.53 -19.98
C GLY A 307 -12.58 26.17 -19.27
N ALA A 308 -13.56 25.83 -18.43
CA ALA A 308 -13.62 24.52 -17.80
C ALA A 308 -13.88 23.45 -18.87
N ALA A 309 -12.92 22.56 -19.11
CA ALA A 309 -13.11 21.40 -19.99
C ALA A 309 -14.27 20.52 -19.48
N GLU A 310 -15.25 20.23 -20.33
CA GLU A 310 -16.44 19.43 -19.97
C GLU A 310 -16.25 17.93 -20.27
N GLY A 311 -15.31 17.54 -21.16
CA GLY A 311 -15.04 16.14 -21.54
C GLY A 311 -13.56 15.73 -21.58
N LEU A 312 -13.31 14.41 -21.57
CA LEU A 312 -11.94 13.85 -21.69
C LEU A 312 -11.28 14.20 -23.04
N GLU A 313 -12.07 14.26 -24.11
CA GLU A 313 -11.61 14.54 -25.48
C GLU A 313 -11.15 15.99 -25.64
N ASP A 314 -11.53 16.89 -24.73
CA ASP A 314 -11.04 18.27 -24.71
C ASP A 314 -9.60 18.34 -24.20
N VAL A 315 -9.18 17.35 -23.40
CA VAL A 315 -7.86 17.30 -22.74
C VAL A 315 -6.93 16.33 -23.46
N TYR A 316 -7.42 15.16 -23.87
CA TYR A 316 -6.61 14.05 -24.37
C TYR A 316 -6.87 13.73 -25.85
N ASP A 317 -5.80 13.43 -26.59
CA ASP A 317 -5.89 12.79 -27.92
C ASP A 317 -6.14 11.28 -27.76
N LEU A 318 -7.40 10.91 -27.60
CA LEU A 318 -7.81 9.51 -27.45
C LEU A 318 -7.60 8.69 -28.74
N GLY A 319 -7.43 9.34 -29.90
CA GLY A 319 -7.27 8.67 -31.19
C GLY A 319 -5.88 8.05 -31.37
N SER A 320 -4.85 8.67 -30.79
CA SER A 320 -3.47 8.16 -30.83
C SER A 320 -3.21 7.04 -29.80
N ALA A 321 -4.05 6.95 -28.76
CA ALA A 321 -3.89 6.10 -27.59
C ALA A 321 -4.05 4.60 -27.88
N TYR A 322 -3.41 3.76 -27.05
CA TYR A 322 -3.89 2.41 -26.83
C TYR A 322 -5.18 2.45 -26.03
N SER A 323 -6.20 1.68 -26.44
CA SER A 323 -7.49 1.61 -25.74
C SER A 323 -8.09 0.20 -25.80
N ARG A 324 -9.10 -0.10 -24.99
CA ARG A 324 -9.73 -1.44 -24.97
C ARG A 324 -10.40 -1.82 -26.29
N GLY A 325 -10.98 -0.85 -26.99
CA GLY A 325 -11.76 -1.04 -28.23
C GLY A 325 -11.01 -0.72 -29.52
N GLY A 326 -9.84 -0.09 -29.44
CA GLY A 326 -9.08 0.38 -30.61
C GLY A 326 -8.25 -0.70 -31.32
N SER A 327 -7.61 -0.30 -32.42
CA SER A 327 -6.64 -1.12 -33.16
C SER A 327 -5.33 -1.32 -32.37
N LYS A 328 -4.88 -0.28 -31.67
CA LYS A 328 -3.90 -0.35 -30.58
C LYS A 328 -4.63 -0.78 -29.30
N ARG A 329 -4.60 -2.08 -28.98
CA ARG A 329 -5.40 -2.63 -27.88
C ARG A 329 -4.60 -2.72 -26.59
N ILE A 330 -5.18 -2.26 -25.49
CA ILE A 330 -4.69 -2.49 -24.12
C ILE A 330 -5.74 -3.18 -23.26
N SER A 331 -5.28 -4.02 -22.34
CA SER A 331 -6.10 -4.71 -21.34
C SER A 331 -5.32 -4.89 -20.03
N ILE A 332 -6.04 -5.07 -18.93
CA ILE A 332 -5.45 -5.45 -17.65
C ILE A 332 -5.26 -6.97 -17.66
N ALA A 333 -4.01 -7.44 -17.67
CA ALA A 333 -3.67 -8.86 -17.72
C ALA A 333 -3.83 -9.52 -16.35
N GLY A 334 -3.50 -8.79 -15.29
CA GLY A 334 -3.64 -9.27 -13.92
C GLY A 334 -3.28 -8.19 -12.91
N VAL A 335 -3.87 -8.31 -11.73
CA VAL A 335 -3.74 -7.37 -10.61
C VAL A 335 -3.50 -8.17 -9.34
N ALA A 336 -2.53 -7.76 -8.54
CA ALA A 336 -2.30 -8.39 -7.26
C ALA A 336 -3.32 -7.88 -6.23
N ARG A 337 -3.75 -8.73 -5.29
CA ARG A 337 -4.90 -8.42 -4.42
C ARG A 337 -4.54 -7.35 -3.38
N PRO A 338 -5.49 -6.44 -3.06
CA PRO A 338 -5.27 -5.46 -2.02
C PRO A 338 -5.13 -6.13 -0.64
N PRO A 339 -4.27 -5.58 0.23
CA PRO A 339 -4.18 -6.04 1.61
C PRO A 339 -5.53 -5.84 2.30
N SER A 340 -6.04 -6.90 2.93
CA SER A 340 -7.34 -6.91 3.61
C SER A 340 -7.24 -6.58 5.10
N ARG A 341 -6.05 -6.72 5.71
CA ARG A 341 -5.82 -6.49 7.15
C ARG A 341 -5.20 -5.11 7.41
N THR A 342 -5.61 -4.43 8.47
CA THR A 342 -5.04 -3.11 8.84
C THR A 342 -3.56 -3.23 9.21
N SER A 343 -3.12 -4.33 9.84
CA SER A 343 -1.70 -4.63 10.08
C SER A 343 -0.87 -4.58 8.79
N GLN A 344 -1.41 -5.15 7.71
CA GLN A 344 -0.79 -5.14 6.39
C GLN A 344 -0.79 -3.71 5.84
N LYS A 345 -1.92 -2.98 5.90
CA LYS A 345 -2.00 -1.56 5.47
C LYS A 345 -1.02 -0.63 6.20
N ILE A 346 -0.65 -0.91 7.46
CA ILE A 346 0.25 -0.07 8.26
C ILE A 346 1.72 -0.51 8.14
N ARG A 347 2.02 -1.81 8.30
CA ARG A 347 3.40 -2.35 8.25
C ARG A 347 3.93 -2.50 6.83
N ALA A 348 3.01 -2.69 5.89
CA ALA A 348 3.31 -2.89 4.49
C ALA A 348 2.27 -2.14 3.63
N PRO A 349 2.24 -0.79 3.72
CA PRO A 349 1.24 0.04 3.05
C PRO A 349 1.18 -0.17 1.53
N LEU A 350 2.24 -0.71 0.96
CA LEU A 350 2.37 -1.02 -0.46
C LEU A 350 2.28 -2.50 -0.79
N GLN A 351 1.92 -3.37 0.17
CA GLN A 351 1.90 -4.82 -0.05
C GLN A 351 1.11 -5.15 -1.32
N ASP A 352 1.79 -5.80 -2.26
CA ASP A 352 1.25 -6.26 -3.53
C ASP A 352 0.55 -5.15 -4.34
N ASP A 353 0.97 -3.89 -4.22
CA ASP A 353 0.45 -2.76 -5.02
C ASP A 353 1.05 -2.76 -6.44
N PHE A 354 0.82 -3.84 -7.20
CA PHE A 354 1.24 -3.93 -8.59
C PHE A 354 0.15 -4.53 -9.49
N ALA A 355 0.23 -4.16 -10.77
CA ALA A 355 -0.62 -4.66 -11.83
C ALA A 355 0.19 -4.84 -13.11
N VAL A 356 -0.29 -5.76 -13.96
CA VAL A 356 0.29 -6.05 -15.26
C VAL A 356 -0.72 -5.66 -16.33
N LEU A 357 -0.33 -4.76 -17.23
CA LEU A 357 -1.08 -4.42 -18.43
C LEU A 357 -0.55 -5.24 -19.61
N LYS A 358 -1.42 -5.48 -20.60
CA LYS A 358 -1.06 -6.18 -21.84
C LYS A 358 -1.50 -5.37 -23.03
N ILE A 359 -0.56 -5.10 -23.94
CA ILE A 359 -0.84 -4.55 -25.27
C ILE A 359 -0.78 -5.63 -26.35
N ASN A 360 -1.51 -5.42 -27.44
CA ASN A 360 -1.51 -6.35 -28.58
C ASN A 360 -0.30 -6.21 -29.52
N ARG A 361 0.33 -5.03 -29.54
CA ARG A 361 1.46 -4.73 -30.42
C ARG A 361 2.43 -3.79 -29.71
N VAL A 362 3.70 -4.18 -29.62
CA VAL A 362 4.77 -3.30 -29.17
C VAL A 362 5.24 -2.44 -30.35
N PRO A 363 5.36 -1.10 -30.21
CA PRO A 363 5.95 -0.25 -31.24
C PRO A 363 7.38 -0.68 -31.61
N HIS A 364 7.78 -0.47 -32.86
CA HIS A 364 9.10 -0.86 -33.33
C HIS A 364 10.19 0.02 -32.70
N GLY A 365 11.28 -0.59 -32.25
CA GLY A 365 12.42 0.11 -31.65
C GLY A 365 12.34 0.30 -30.14
N LEU A 366 11.26 -0.12 -29.48
CA LEU A 366 11.19 -0.12 -28.01
C LEU A 366 11.94 -1.32 -27.42
N GLU A 367 12.77 -1.06 -26.42
CA GLU A 367 13.52 -2.08 -25.69
C GLU A 367 12.89 -2.33 -24.31
N PRO A 368 12.39 -3.55 -24.03
CA PRO A 368 11.81 -3.84 -22.73
C PRO A 368 12.83 -3.69 -21.59
N LEU A 369 12.39 -3.14 -20.47
CA LEU A 369 13.22 -2.96 -19.29
C LEU A 369 13.48 -4.31 -18.62
N PRO A 370 14.76 -4.70 -18.40
CA PRO A 370 15.07 -5.96 -17.76
C PRO A 370 14.72 -5.90 -16.27
N LEU A 371 13.86 -6.81 -15.81
CA LEU A 371 13.57 -6.96 -14.38
C LEU A 371 14.70 -7.74 -13.70
N ASP A 372 15.08 -7.35 -12.48
CA ASP A 372 16.00 -8.14 -11.69
C ASP A 372 15.31 -9.36 -11.08
N ARG A 373 15.46 -10.51 -11.74
CA ARG A 373 14.79 -11.76 -11.39
C ARG A 373 15.32 -12.42 -10.12
N GLU A 374 16.55 -12.09 -9.74
CA GLU A 374 17.22 -12.63 -8.55
C GLU A 374 17.25 -11.60 -7.42
N PHE A 375 16.45 -10.54 -7.54
CA PHE A 375 16.43 -9.43 -6.60
C PHE A 375 16.08 -9.89 -5.18
N LYS A 376 16.99 -9.61 -4.26
CA LYS A 376 16.79 -9.81 -2.82
C LYS A 376 16.98 -8.48 -2.12
N MET A 377 15.99 -8.13 -1.31
CA MET A 377 15.99 -6.84 -0.64
C MET A 377 17.09 -6.72 0.41
N GLU A 378 17.50 -7.83 1.01
CA GLU A 378 18.57 -7.90 2.00
C GLU A 378 19.94 -7.56 1.42
N GLU A 379 20.10 -7.72 0.09
CA GLU A 379 21.34 -7.44 -0.65
C GLU A 379 21.41 -5.97 -1.13
N LEU A 380 20.36 -5.16 -0.89
CA LEU A 380 20.37 -3.74 -1.24
C LEU A 380 21.34 -2.93 -0.37
N GLU A 381 22.40 -2.43 -1.01
CA GLU A 381 23.35 -1.52 -0.38
C GLU A 381 22.75 -0.11 -0.22
N ARG A 382 22.80 0.44 1.00
CA ARG A 382 22.42 1.85 1.24
C ARG A 382 23.31 2.78 0.42
N LEU A 383 22.72 3.90 0.00
CA LEU A 383 23.32 4.91 -0.86
C LEU A 383 23.68 4.41 -2.26
N SER A 384 23.21 3.22 -2.67
CA SER A 384 23.30 2.81 -4.08
C SER A 384 22.50 3.77 -4.95
N PRO A 385 23.08 4.27 -6.05
CA PRO A 385 22.40 5.19 -6.94
C PRO A 385 21.33 4.46 -7.75
N VAL A 386 20.21 5.14 -7.96
CA VAL A 386 19.05 4.66 -8.71
C VAL A 386 18.46 5.79 -9.55
N ILE A 387 17.75 5.44 -10.62
CA ILE A 387 16.92 6.36 -11.37
C ILE A 387 15.47 5.90 -11.37
N ALA A 388 14.55 6.86 -11.37
CA ALA A 388 13.13 6.66 -11.58
C ALA A 388 12.73 7.27 -12.92
N LEU A 389 11.91 6.56 -13.70
CA LEU A 389 11.32 7.07 -14.93
C LEU A 389 9.80 7.22 -14.78
N GLY A 390 9.22 8.31 -15.29
CA GLY A 390 7.77 8.48 -15.27
C GLY A 390 7.31 9.86 -15.72
N PHE A 391 6.06 10.21 -15.38
CA PHE A 391 5.41 11.46 -15.76
C PHE A 391 4.99 12.26 -14.52
N PRO A 392 5.93 12.98 -13.84
CA PRO A 392 5.61 13.68 -12.61
C PRO A 392 4.53 14.71 -12.89
N LEU A 393 3.59 14.89 -11.97
CA LEU A 393 2.43 15.80 -12.11
C LEU A 393 1.49 15.52 -13.30
N GLY A 394 1.71 14.42 -14.02
CA GLY A 394 0.84 13.92 -15.09
C GLY A 394 0.57 14.97 -16.15
N SER A 395 -0.70 15.15 -16.50
CA SER A 395 -1.16 16.10 -17.52
C SER A 395 -0.82 17.57 -17.25
N ARG A 396 -0.48 17.95 -16.01
CA ARG A 396 -0.33 19.36 -15.61
C ARG A 396 0.95 20.03 -16.08
N ILE A 397 1.98 19.25 -16.44
CA ILE A 397 3.29 19.77 -16.86
C ILE A 397 3.68 19.33 -18.28
N GLN A 398 2.79 18.63 -18.97
CA GLN A 398 3.03 18.11 -20.31
C GLN A 398 2.49 19.09 -21.35
N ALA A 399 3.22 19.22 -22.46
CA ALA A 399 2.79 19.98 -23.64
C ALA A 399 2.06 19.04 -24.61
N ASP A 400 2.14 19.27 -25.92
CA ASP A 400 1.45 18.44 -26.93
C ASP A 400 1.94 16.97 -26.95
N VAL A 401 3.23 16.76 -26.66
CA VAL A 401 3.91 15.45 -26.67
C VAL A 401 4.25 15.04 -25.24
N ILE A 402 4.03 13.75 -24.93
CA ILE A 402 4.42 13.18 -23.64
C ILE A 402 5.92 12.91 -23.59
N ASN A 403 6.60 13.50 -22.60
CA ASN A 403 8.02 13.27 -22.36
C ASN A 403 8.24 12.65 -20.98
N VAL A 404 9.02 11.57 -20.95
CA VAL A 404 9.43 10.90 -19.72
C VAL A 404 10.39 11.79 -18.96
N SER A 405 10.15 11.96 -17.66
CA SER A 405 11.08 12.60 -16.74
C SER A 405 11.94 11.56 -16.04
N VAL A 406 13.21 11.88 -15.86
CA VAL A 406 14.18 11.06 -15.13
C VAL A 406 14.41 11.72 -13.77
N THR A 407 14.19 11.01 -12.68
CA THR A 407 14.52 11.48 -11.33
C THR A 407 15.63 10.61 -10.76
N ARG A 408 16.73 11.23 -10.32
CA ARG A 408 17.87 10.53 -9.72
C ARG A 408 17.73 10.49 -8.21
N GLY A 409 18.17 9.40 -7.62
CA GLY A 409 18.22 9.24 -6.18
C GLY A 409 19.14 8.11 -5.77
N HIS A 410 19.01 7.72 -4.52
CA HIS A 410 19.81 6.74 -3.81
C HIS A 410 18.92 5.98 -2.84
N ILE A 411 19.26 4.71 -2.61
CA ILE A 411 18.59 3.88 -1.63
C ILE A 411 18.89 4.41 -0.22
N ARG A 412 17.85 4.67 0.57
CA ARG A 412 17.98 5.19 1.95
C ARG A 412 17.78 4.09 2.98
N ARG A 413 16.72 3.31 2.85
CA ARG A 413 16.32 2.32 3.86
C ARG A 413 15.53 1.17 3.25
N THR A 414 15.71 -0.02 3.77
CA THR A 414 14.94 -1.22 3.40
C THR A 414 14.00 -1.60 4.55
N PHE A 415 12.81 -2.08 4.19
CA PHE A 415 11.78 -2.60 5.08
C PHE A 415 11.23 -3.88 4.48
N ARG A 416 10.73 -4.83 5.28
CA ARG A 416 10.32 -6.17 4.80
C ARG A 416 9.64 -6.23 3.41
N ASN A 417 8.73 -5.30 3.10
CA ASN A 417 7.90 -5.32 1.89
C ASN A 417 8.09 -4.10 0.96
N PHE A 418 8.99 -3.15 1.27
CA PHE A 418 9.28 -1.97 0.44
C PHE A 418 10.64 -1.36 0.79
N PHE A 419 11.18 -0.53 -0.08
CA PHE A 419 12.38 0.26 0.23
C PHE A 419 12.17 1.74 -0.07
N GLN A 420 12.92 2.57 0.64
CA GLN A 420 12.92 4.01 0.53
C GLN A 420 14.07 4.49 -0.33
N VAL A 421 13.77 5.46 -1.19
CA VAL A 421 14.73 6.17 -2.02
C VAL A 421 14.55 7.67 -1.78
N ASP A 422 15.63 8.44 -1.85
CA ASP A 422 15.56 9.91 -1.80
C ASP A 422 15.33 10.53 -3.19
N THR A 423 14.51 9.84 -4.00
CA THR A 423 14.01 10.38 -5.27
C THR A 423 12.65 11.01 -5.04
N SER A 424 12.39 12.16 -5.66
CA SER A 424 11.08 12.79 -5.60
C SER A 424 10.05 11.95 -6.37
N ILE A 425 9.04 11.44 -5.67
CA ILE A 425 7.91 10.74 -6.27
C ILE A 425 6.68 11.66 -6.17
N TYR A 426 6.09 12.03 -7.31
CA TYR A 426 4.85 12.82 -7.37
C TYR A 426 3.72 12.00 -7.98
N LYS A 427 2.48 12.48 -7.82
CA LYS A 427 1.33 11.97 -8.59
C LYS A 427 1.69 11.98 -10.08
N GLY A 428 1.55 10.83 -10.75
CA GLY A 428 1.95 10.63 -12.14
C GLY A 428 3.24 9.80 -12.32
N ASN A 429 4.18 9.83 -11.36
CA ASN A 429 5.35 8.92 -11.33
C ASN A 429 5.03 7.55 -10.73
N SER A 430 3.92 7.43 -10.00
CA SER A 430 3.44 6.15 -9.50
C SER A 430 3.26 5.16 -10.66
N GLY A 431 3.79 3.97 -10.49
CA GLY A 431 3.84 2.87 -11.45
C GLY A 431 5.11 2.85 -12.30
N GLY A 432 5.97 3.88 -12.18
CA GLY A 432 7.24 3.97 -12.91
C GLY A 432 8.33 3.03 -12.38
N PRO A 433 9.30 2.63 -13.22
CA PRO A 433 10.39 1.74 -12.83
C PRO A 433 11.44 2.47 -11.99
N ILE A 434 11.98 1.77 -10.99
CA ILE A 434 13.23 2.14 -10.30
C ILE A 434 14.35 1.25 -10.81
N ILE A 435 15.35 1.87 -11.43
CA ILE A 435 16.45 1.20 -12.14
C ILE A 435 17.76 1.39 -11.36
N ASP A 436 18.52 0.31 -11.19
CA ASP A 436 19.80 0.31 -10.50
C ASP A 436 21.00 0.63 -11.43
N ARG A 437 22.21 0.67 -10.86
CA ARG A 437 23.47 0.86 -11.61
C ARG A 437 23.75 -0.20 -12.69
N ASN A 438 23.08 -1.34 -12.64
CA ASN A 438 23.23 -2.42 -13.63
C ASN A 438 22.20 -2.29 -14.78
N GLY A 439 21.37 -1.24 -14.76
CA GLY A 439 20.33 -1.01 -15.76
C GLY A 439 19.13 -1.95 -15.61
N LYS A 440 18.97 -2.59 -14.44
CA LYS A 440 17.83 -3.48 -14.15
C LYS A 440 16.80 -2.80 -13.27
N VAL A 441 15.54 -3.13 -13.48
CA VAL A 441 14.44 -2.69 -12.61
C VAL A 441 14.46 -3.50 -11.33
N ILE A 442 14.63 -2.81 -10.21
CA ILE A 442 14.64 -3.39 -8.85
C ILE A 442 13.33 -3.11 -8.09
N GLY A 443 12.50 -2.19 -8.59
CA GLY A 443 11.21 -1.91 -7.99
C GLY A 443 10.31 -0.98 -8.80
N ILE A 444 9.11 -0.73 -8.27
CA ILE A 444 8.05 0.09 -8.84
C ILE A 444 7.79 1.26 -7.89
N ALA A 445 7.88 2.49 -8.39
CA ALA A 445 7.56 3.70 -7.63
C ALA A 445 6.07 3.69 -7.25
N SER A 446 5.71 3.74 -5.96
CA SER A 446 4.31 3.65 -5.50
C SER A 446 3.80 4.96 -4.94
N ALA A 447 4.43 5.42 -3.85
CA ALA A 447 3.90 6.48 -3.00
C ALA A 447 5.04 7.31 -2.39
N VAL A 448 4.68 8.37 -1.67
CA VAL A 448 5.61 9.16 -0.85
C VAL A 448 5.55 8.68 0.59
N ALA A 449 6.67 8.73 1.31
CA ALA A 449 6.67 8.47 2.73
C ALA A 449 5.78 9.50 3.45
N THR A 450 5.12 9.11 4.53
CA THR A 450 4.30 10.02 5.33
C THR A 450 4.82 10.04 6.76
N ASP A 451 5.01 11.23 7.30
CA ASP A 451 5.25 11.43 8.73
C ASP A 451 3.91 11.50 9.46
N VAL A 452 3.75 10.75 10.54
CA VAL A 452 2.52 10.71 11.33
C VAL A 452 2.84 11.26 12.71
N ALA A 453 2.48 12.51 12.94
CA ALA A 453 2.61 13.13 14.24
C ALA A 453 1.40 12.77 15.11
N MET A 454 1.64 11.99 16.18
CA MET A 454 0.65 11.71 17.21
C MET A 454 0.67 12.83 18.25
N ALA A 455 -0.14 13.87 18.02
CA ALA A 455 -0.51 14.88 19.02
C ALA A 455 -2.06 14.88 19.15
N PRO A 456 -2.76 15.81 19.85
CA PRO A 456 -4.20 15.63 20.15
C PRO A 456 -5.10 15.48 18.90
N MET A 457 -4.57 15.74 17.70
CA MET A 457 -5.08 15.23 16.43
C MET A 457 -3.95 14.53 15.65
N VAL A 458 -4.28 13.45 14.95
CA VAL A 458 -3.35 12.74 14.05
C VAL A 458 -3.12 13.63 12.82
N VAL A 459 -1.87 14.11 12.63
CA VAL A 459 -1.49 14.86 11.44
C VAL A 459 -0.56 14.00 10.58
N VAL A 460 -1.02 13.67 9.36
CA VAL A 460 -0.24 12.92 8.37
C VAL A 460 0.36 13.91 7.38
N THR A 461 1.69 14.03 7.34
CA THR A 461 2.41 14.94 6.46
C THR A 461 3.18 14.16 5.39
N PRO A 462 2.91 14.32 4.09
CA PRO A 462 3.66 13.65 3.03
C PRO A 462 5.08 14.22 2.92
N LEU A 463 6.07 13.34 3.02
CA LEU A 463 7.49 13.60 2.79
C LEU A 463 7.82 13.37 1.31
N SER A 464 7.52 14.38 0.49
CA SER A 464 7.66 14.28 -0.99
C SER A 464 9.10 14.02 -1.47
N ASP A 465 10.10 14.19 -0.60
CA ASP A 465 11.52 13.96 -0.87
C ASP A 465 11.95 12.50 -0.62
N ILE A 466 11.05 11.65 -0.11
CA ILE A 466 11.30 10.23 0.14
C ILE A 466 10.24 9.39 -0.56
N GLY A 467 10.68 8.72 -1.63
CA GLY A 467 9.87 7.78 -2.37
C GLY A 467 9.79 6.42 -1.69
N LEU A 468 8.60 5.82 -1.67
CA LEU A 468 8.37 4.42 -1.30
C LEU A 468 8.29 3.57 -2.57
N VAL A 469 9.11 2.52 -2.61
CA VAL A 469 9.29 1.66 -3.78
C VAL A 469 8.91 0.23 -3.43
N LEU A 470 8.03 -0.35 -4.23
CA LEU A 470 7.65 -1.75 -4.17
C LEU A 470 8.72 -2.62 -4.84
N PRO A 471 9.25 -3.68 -4.22
CA PRO A 471 10.21 -4.58 -4.83
C PRO A 471 9.63 -5.29 -6.05
N VAL A 472 10.46 -5.57 -7.04
CA VAL A 472 10.04 -6.25 -8.27
C VAL A 472 9.76 -7.75 -8.07
N THR A 473 10.17 -8.34 -6.94
CA THR A 473 10.19 -9.80 -6.70
C THR A 473 8.86 -10.49 -6.99
N GLU A 474 7.77 -10.03 -6.37
CA GLU A 474 6.44 -10.63 -6.57
C GLU A 474 5.90 -10.39 -7.99
N ALA A 475 6.18 -9.21 -8.56
CA ALA A 475 5.78 -8.87 -9.92
C ALA A 475 6.47 -9.77 -10.97
N VAL A 476 7.73 -10.16 -10.76
CA VAL A 476 8.45 -11.11 -11.63
C VAL A 476 7.76 -12.47 -11.65
N VAL A 477 7.44 -13.02 -10.48
CA VAL A 477 6.73 -14.31 -10.37
C VAL A 477 5.38 -14.21 -11.07
N PHE A 478 4.64 -13.14 -10.81
CA PHE A 478 3.32 -12.91 -11.39
C PHE A 478 3.34 -12.81 -12.91
N ILE A 479 4.30 -12.10 -13.50
CA ILE A 479 4.47 -12.02 -14.96
C ILE A 479 4.84 -13.39 -15.54
N ASP A 480 5.73 -14.13 -14.91
CA ASP A 480 6.12 -15.45 -15.40
C ASP A 480 4.95 -16.44 -15.36
N GLU A 481 4.04 -16.32 -14.40
CA GLU A 481 2.78 -17.07 -14.40
C GLU A 481 1.86 -16.65 -15.56
N LEU A 482 1.70 -15.35 -15.81
CA LEU A 482 0.95 -14.84 -16.96
C LEU A 482 1.52 -15.33 -18.30
N ARG A 483 2.86 -15.37 -18.44
CA ARG A 483 3.54 -15.88 -19.64
C ARG A 483 3.31 -17.38 -19.86
N ARG A 484 3.17 -18.14 -18.78
CA ARG A 484 2.79 -19.57 -18.83
C ARG A 484 1.30 -19.78 -19.10
N GLY A 485 0.54 -18.71 -19.37
CA GLY A 485 -0.90 -18.75 -19.63
C GLY A 485 -1.74 -18.94 -18.37
N ARG A 486 -1.17 -18.75 -17.17
CA ARG A 486 -1.93 -18.85 -15.93
C ARG A 486 -2.79 -17.59 -15.74
N PRO A 487 -4.13 -17.73 -15.64
CA PRO A 487 -5.04 -16.60 -15.58
C PRO A 487 -4.94 -15.85 -14.25
N LYS A 488 -5.00 -14.53 -14.29
CA LYS A 488 -4.99 -13.67 -13.11
C LYS A 488 -6.26 -12.85 -13.01
N TRP A 489 -6.56 -12.36 -11.80
CA TRP A 489 -7.68 -11.46 -11.62
C TRP A 489 -7.35 -10.13 -12.29
N ASN A 490 -8.25 -9.65 -13.15
CA ASN A 490 -8.04 -8.41 -13.91
C ASN A 490 -8.47 -7.16 -13.13
N GLY A 491 -8.85 -7.29 -11.85
CA GLY A 491 -9.27 -6.18 -11.00
C GLY A 491 -10.62 -5.55 -11.36
N VAL A 492 -11.31 -6.01 -12.42
CA VAL A 492 -12.55 -5.39 -12.90
C VAL A 492 -13.70 -5.69 -11.92
N LEU A 493 -14.42 -4.65 -11.51
CA LEU A 493 -15.62 -4.77 -10.70
C LEU A 493 -16.79 -5.24 -11.57
N ASP A 494 -17.42 -6.33 -11.14
CA ASP A 494 -18.58 -6.92 -11.79
C ASP A 494 -19.75 -6.92 -10.81
N LEU A 495 -20.53 -5.84 -10.85
CA LEU A 495 -21.62 -5.61 -9.90
C LEU A 495 -22.81 -6.57 -10.11
N SER A 496 -22.82 -7.32 -11.23
CA SER A 496 -23.81 -8.35 -11.56
C SER A 496 -23.42 -9.75 -11.11
N ALA A 497 -22.18 -9.95 -10.63
CA ALA A 497 -21.67 -11.28 -10.32
C ALA A 497 -22.49 -11.98 -9.23
N THR A 498 -22.92 -11.25 -8.19
CA THR A 498 -23.73 -11.78 -7.09
C THR A 498 -25.05 -12.35 -7.59
N GLU A 499 -25.78 -11.62 -8.43
CA GLU A 499 -27.05 -12.09 -9.03
C GLU A 499 -26.83 -13.36 -9.87
N ARG A 500 -25.77 -13.38 -10.68
CA ARG A 500 -25.44 -14.55 -11.51
C ARG A 500 -25.02 -15.77 -10.68
N VAL A 501 -24.36 -15.57 -9.54
CA VAL A 501 -24.08 -16.66 -8.58
C VAL A 501 -25.39 -17.18 -7.99
N SER A 502 -26.29 -16.27 -7.58
CA SER A 502 -27.62 -16.63 -7.06
C SER A 502 -28.41 -17.48 -8.06
N GLU A 503 -28.44 -17.10 -9.35
CA GLU A 503 -29.14 -17.89 -10.37
C GLU A 503 -28.57 -19.32 -10.52
N ILE A 504 -27.25 -19.49 -10.42
CA ILE A 504 -26.60 -20.81 -10.44
C ILE A 504 -27.05 -21.63 -9.22
N GLN A 505 -27.05 -20.98 -8.06
CA GLN A 505 -27.43 -21.55 -6.78
C GLN A 505 -28.91 -21.98 -6.75
N ASP A 506 -29.82 -21.17 -7.31
CA ASP A 506 -31.25 -21.49 -7.43
C ASP A 506 -31.48 -22.75 -8.29
N LEU A 507 -30.78 -22.84 -9.43
CA LEU A 507 -30.82 -24.02 -10.30
C LEU A 507 -30.29 -25.27 -9.59
N ALA A 508 -29.20 -25.12 -8.83
CA ALA A 508 -28.59 -26.18 -8.03
C ALA A 508 -29.54 -26.65 -6.90
N LEU A 509 -30.18 -25.72 -6.19
CA LEU A 509 -31.20 -26.01 -5.17
C LEU A 509 -32.36 -26.82 -5.76
N ALA A 510 -32.84 -26.40 -6.94
CA ALA A 510 -33.87 -27.11 -7.71
C ALA A 510 -33.41 -28.46 -8.29
N GLY A 511 -32.11 -28.80 -8.20
CA GLY A 511 -31.58 -30.08 -8.66
C GLY A 511 -31.32 -30.17 -10.14
N LYS A 512 -31.38 -29.03 -10.82
CA LYS A 512 -31.11 -28.92 -12.24
C LYS A 512 -29.59 -28.78 -12.44
N TRP A 513 -28.82 -29.76 -11.97
CA TRP A 513 -27.36 -29.69 -11.89
C TRP A 513 -26.68 -29.40 -13.23
N VAL A 514 -27.17 -30.02 -14.31
CA VAL A 514 -26.66 -29.79 -15.68
C VAL A 514 -26.95 -28.36 -16.16
N GLU A 515 -28.14 -27.85 -15.82
CA GLU A 515 -28.54 -26.49 -16.18
C GLU A 515 -27.79 -25.44 -15.34
N ALA A 516 -27.54 -25.73 -14.06
CA ALA A 516 -26.72 -24.92 -13.17
C ALA A 516 -25.27 -24.83 -13.68
N GLN A 517 -24.68 -25.94 -14.12
CA GLN A 517 -23.36 -25.93 -14.77
C GLN A 517 -23.39 -25.10 -16.05
N ARG A 518 -24.36 -25.31 -16.94
CA ARG A 518 -24.51 -24.53 -18.17
C ARG A 518 -24.62 -23.02 -17.87
N ARG A 519 -25.40 -22.64 -16.85
CA ARG A 519 -25.54 -21.26 -16.40
C ARG A 519 -24.23 -20.70 -15.83
N ALA A 520 -23.48 -21.51 -15.10
CA ALA A 520 -22.18 -21.16 -14.56
C ALA A 520 -21.14 -20.94 -15.67
N ASP A 521 -21.10 -21.81 -16.67
CA ASP A 521 -20.22 -21.70 -17.84
C ASP A 521 -20.53 -20.41 -18.62
N GLN A 522 -21.82 -20.13 -18.85
CA GLN A 522 -22.27 -18.88 -19.47
C GLN A 522 -21.88 -17.64 -18.66
N SER A 523 -21.99 -17.71 -17.32
CA SER A 523 -21.52 -16.62 -16.45
C SER A 523 -20.02 -16.40 -16.50
N LEU A 524 -19.24 -17.41 -16.88
CA LEU A 524 -17.79 -17.31 -16.98
C LEU A 524 -17.29 -16.77 -18.31
N GLU A 525 -18.11 -16.70 -19.35
CA GLU A 525 -17.73 -16.16 -20.65
C GLU A 525 -17.22 -14.72 -20.50
N GLY A 526 -15.90 -14.53 -20.64
CA GLY A 526 -15.24 -13.24 -20.47
C GLY A 526 -15.08 -12.74 -19.03
N SER A 527 -15.47 -13.52 -18.02
CA SER A 527 -15.38 -13.14 -16.60
C SER A 527 -14.23 -13.85 -15.87
N ASN A 528 -13.48 -13.11 -15.06
CA ASN A 528 -12.45 -13.62 -14.14
C ASN A 528 -12.87 -13.42 -12.66
N VAL A 529 -14.17 -13.29 -12.38
CA VAL A 529 -14.66 -13.07 -11.02
C VAL A 529 -14.49 -14.36 -10.20
N PRO A 530 -13.80 -14.31 -9.05
CA PRO A 530 -13.51 -15.51 -8.24
C PRO A 530 -14.75 -16.33 -7.85
N ALA A 531 -15.84 -15.66 -7.46
CA ALA A 531 -17.06 -16.33 -7.01
C ALA A 531 -17.73 -17.14 -8.13
N LEU A 532 -17.74 -16.63 -9.37
CA LEU A 532 -18.28 -17.35 -10.53
C LEU A 532 -17.41 -18.54 -10.92
N ILE A 533 -16.09 -18.39 -10.81
CA ILE A 533 -15.14 -19.48 -11.09
C ILE A 533 -15.34 -20.60 -10.08
N MET A 534 -15.51 -20.26 -8.80
CA MET A 534 -15.81 -21.24 -7.77
C MET A 534 -17.15 -21.93 -8.02
N GLY A 535 -18.21 -21.16 -8.34
CA GLY A 535 -19.52 -21.74 -8.65
C GLY A 535 -19.48 -22.72 -9.82
N ALA A 536 -18.79 -22.37 -10.91
CA ALA A 536 -18.58 -23.30 -12.02
C ALA A 536 -17.76 -24.52 -11.60
N ALA A 537 -16.66 -24.36 -10.86
CA ALA A 537 -15.83 -25.46 -10.40
C ALA A 537 -16.65 -26.48 -9.59
N VAL A 538 -17.49 -25.98 -8.68
CA VAL A 538 -18.40 -26.79 -7.86
C VAL A 538 -19.44 -27.49 -8.74
N MET A 539 -20.07 -26.80 -9.70
CA MET A 539 -21.05 -27.42 -10.58
C MET A 539 -20.45 -28.52 -11.47
N HIS A 540 -19.26 -28.30 -12.02
CA HIS A 540 -18.51 -29.32 -12.75
C HIS A 540 -18.20 -30.54 -11.86
N TYR A 541 -17.74 -30.30 -10.63
CA TYR A 541 -17.48 -31.37 -9.67
C TYR A 541 -18.75 -32.19 -9.35
N ILE A 542 -19.87 -31.50 -9.09
CA ILE A 542 -21.17 -32.12 -8.80
C ILE A 542 -21.63 -33.02 -9.95
N ASN A 543 -21.50 -32.56 -11.20
CA ASN A 543 -21.87 -33.33 -12.39
C ASN A 543 -20.85 -34.42 -12.77
N GLY A 544 -19.75 -34.56 -12.02
CA GLY A 544 -18.72 -35.56 -12.27
C GLY A 544 -17.72 -35.20 -13.38
N ASP A 545 -17.74 -33.96 -13.88
CA ASP A 545 -16.70 -33.45 -14.78
C ASP A 545 -15.48 -32.99 -13.97
N LEU A 546 -14.71 -33.97 -13.50
CA LEU A 546 -13.53 -33.74 -12.68
C LEU A 546 -12.43 -32.97 -13.42
N ALA A 547 -12.32 -33.13 -14.74
CA ALA A 547 -11.32 -32.42 -15.55
C ALA A 547 -11.66 -30.93 -15.68
N GLY A 548 -12.94 -30.61 -15.94
CA GLY A 548 -13.43 -29.24 -15.92
C GLY A 548 -13.29 -28.60 -14.54
N ALA A 549 -13.67 -29.32 -13.49
CA ALA A 549 -13.54 -28.87 -12.11
C ALA A 549 -12.08 -28.58 -11.72
N ALA A 550 -11.14 -29.46 -12.07
CA ALA A 550 -9.70 -29.27 -11.84
C ALA A 550 -9.16 -28.03 -12.55
N THR A 551 -9.56 -27.83 -13.81
CA THR A 551 -9.14 -26.65 -14.59
C THR A 551 -9.65 -25.35 -13.96
N LEU A 552 -10.88 -25.35 -13.45
CA LEU A 552 -11.49 -24.19 -12.82
C LEU A 552 -10.93 -23.91 -11.41
N THR A 553 -10.61 -24.95 -10.62
CA THR A 553 -9.92 -24.75 -9.34
C THR A 553 -8.49 -24.26 -9.54
N ASP A 554 -7.75 -24.76 -10.54
CA ASP A 554 -6.44 -24.22 -10.92
C ASP A 554 -6.53 -22.75 -11.31
N ARG A 555 -7.56 -22.37 -12.06
CA ARG A 555 -7.85 -20.97 -12.40
C ARG A 555 -8.16 -20.14 -11.16
N ALA A 556 -8.98 -20.65 -10.23
CA ALA A 556 -9.29 -19.97 -8.98
C ALA A 556 -8.05 -19.75 -8.10
N LEU A 557 -7.17 -20.76 -8.02
CA LEU A 557 -5.91 -20.70 -7.25
C LEU A 557 -4.87 -19.82 -7.92
N SER A 558 -4.84 -19.77 -9.25
CA SER A 558 -3.98 -18.82 -9.97
C SER A 558 -4.38 -17.37 -9.71
N ILE A 559 -5.69 -17.11 -9.61
CA ILE A 559 -6.25 -15.81 -9.23
C ILE A 559 -6.02 -15.49 -7.75
N ASN A 560 -6.22 -16.47 -6.87
CA ASN A 560 -6.06 -16.33 -5.44
C ASN A 560 -5.49 -17.61 -4.84
N HIS A 561 -4.20 -17.58 -4.53
CA HIS A 561 -3.53 -18.71 -3.91
C HIS A 561 -4.03 -18.97 -2.48
N GLU A 562 -4.68 -18.01 -1.83
CA GLU A 562 -5.33 -18.19 -0.51
C GLU A 562 -6.82 -18.57 -0.62
N ASN A 563 -7.28 -19.08 -1.78
CA ASN A 563 -8.64 -19.60 -1.90
C ASN A 563 -8.71 -21.02 -1.31
N TYR A 564 -8.87 -21.10 0.01
CA TYR A 564 -8.89 -22.37 0.74
C TYR A 564 -10.03 -23.30 0.34
N GLU A 565 -11.19 -22.77 -0.05
CA GLU A 565 -12.29 -23.58 -0.61
C GLU A 565 -11.90 -24.23 -1.94
N ALA A 566 -11.25 -23.47 -2.84
CA ALA A 566 -10.75 -24.03 -4.09
C ALA A 566 -9.63 -25.05 -3.86
N MET A 567 -8.76 -24.83 -2.87
CA MET A 567 -7.74 -25.83 -2.46
C MET A 567 -8.39 -27.10 -1.94
N LEU A 568 -9.43 -26.99 -1.11
CA LEU A 568 -10.16 -28.13 -0.57
C LEU A 568 -10.86 -28.89 -1.70
N LEU A 569 -11.60 -28.19 -2.57
CA LEU A 569 -12.28 -28.81 -3.71
C LEU A 569 -11.28 -29.48 -4.66
N LYS A 570 -10.13 -28.85 -4.92
CA LYS A 570 -9.05 -29.45 -5.70
C LYS A 570 -8.49 -30.72 -5.05
N SER A 571 -8.33 -30.71 -3.72
CA SER A 571 -7.89 -31.90 -2.97
C SER A 571 -8.89 -33.04 -3.11
N LEU A 572 -10.21 -32.75 -3.09
CA LEU A 572 -11.27 -33.73 -3.32
C LEU A 572 -11.28 -34.27 -4.77
N ILE A 573 -10.98 -33.41 -5.76
CA ILE A 573 -10.86 -33.82 -7.16
C ILE A 573 -9.66 -34.76 -7.34
N GLU A 574 -8.49 -34.39 -6.82
CA GLU A 574 -7.27 -35.19 -6.91
C GLU A 574 -7.40 -36.54 -6.21
N SER A 575 -8.13 -36.62 -5.09
CA SER A 575 -8.34 -37.86 -4.35
C SER A 575 -9.40 -38.80 -4.94
N SER A 576 -10.25 -38.32 -5.86
CA SER A 576 -11.34 -39.10 -6.45
C SER A 576 -10.91 -40.26 -7.38
N GLY A 577 -9.60 -40.42 -7.61
CA GLY A 577 -9.00 -41.50 -8.41
C GLY A 577 -8.23 -42.51 -7.56
N LYS A 578 -8.93 -43.47 -6.93
CA LYS A 578 -8.41 -44.73 -6.33
C LYS A 578 -6.91 -44.73 -5.94
N LEU A 579 -6.67 -44.68 -4.62
CA LEU A 579 -5.42 -44.83 -3.85
C LEU A 579 -4.80 -43.51 -3.32
N GLY A 580 -4.99 -43.27 -2.02
CA GLY A 580 -4.14 -42.40 -1.20
C GLY A 580 -4.47 -40.90 -1.28
N TRP A 581 -4.52 -40.25 -0.12
CA TRP A 581 -4.61 -38.80 0.01
C TRP A 581 -3.26 -38.12 -0.33
N GLU A 582 -2.68 -38.41 -1.50
CA GLU A 582 -1.43 -37.81 -1.97
C GLU A 582 -1.71 -36.67 -2.94
N SER A 583 -1.94 -35.48 -2.38
CA SER A 583 -2.28 -34.26 -3.11
C SER A 583 -1.35 -33.12 -2.70
N THR A 584 -0.87 -32.34 -3.68
CA THR A 584 -0.05 -31.14 -3.38
C THR A 584 -0.89 -30.09 -2.65
N SER A 585 -2.15 -29.91 -3.07
CA SER A 585 -3.08 -28.97 -2.42
C SER A 585 -3.47 -29.42 -1.02
N LEU A 586 -3.66 -30.72 -0.79
CA LEU A 586 -3.92 -31.26 0.53
C LEU A 586 -2.71 -31.08 1.46
N THR A 587 -1.50 -31.31 0.95
CA THR A 587 -0.27 -31.06 1.71
C THR A 587 -0.13 -29.58 2.10
N GLN A 588 -0.50 -28.66 1.20
CA GLN A 588 -0.54 -27.23 1.51
C GLN A 588 -1.54 -26.91 2.63
N LEU A 589 -2.76 -27.46 2.56
CA LEU A 589 -3.78 -27.27 3.59
C LEU A 589 -3.33 -27.85 4.94
N MET A 590 -2.76 -29.06 4.97
CA MET A 590 -2.29 -29.70 6.21
C MET A 590 -1.17 -28.90 6.90
N ASN A 591 -0.38 -28.15 6.14
CA ASN A 591 0.67 -27.27 6.65
C ASN A 591 0.14 -25.92 7.18
N LEU A 592 -1.15 -25.61 7.01
CA LEU A 592 -1.77 -24.46 7.64
C LEU A 592 -1.92 -24.72 9.14
N ASP A 593 -1.52 -23.73 9.92
CA ASP A 593 -1.64 -23.75 11.38
C ASP A 593 -2.51 -22.59 11.88
N TRP A 594 -2.60 -22.44 13.19
CA TRP A 594 -3.37 -21.42 13.90
C TRP A 594 -3.07 -19.98 13.45
N ARG A 595 -1.93 -19.70 12.80
CA ARG A 595 -1.59 -18.35 12.32
C ARG A 595 -2.28 -18.03 11.00
N SER A 596 -2.70 -19.04 10.25
CA SER A 596 -3.32 -18.89 8.94
C SER A 596 -4.80 -18.52 9.08
N PRO A 597 -5.32 -17.56 8.30
CA PRO A 597 -6.77 -17.39 8.16
C PRO A 597 -7.48 -18.62 7.58
N GLY A 598 -6.75 -19.55 6.97
CA GLY A 598 -7.26 -20.83 6.47
C GLY A 598 -7.09 -22.00 7.44
N GLU A 599 -6.80 -21.78 8.73
CA GLU A 599 -6.62 -22.82 9.75
C GLU A 599 -7.69 -23.91 9.67
N PHE A 600 -8.96 -23.50 9.62
CA PHE A 600 -10.10 -24.42 9.58
C PHE A 600 -10.03 -25.39 8.39
N TYR A 601 -9.63 -24.92 7.21
CA TYR A 601 -9.46 -25.79 6.04
C TYR A 601 -8.26 -26.73 6.21
N GLY A 602 -7.22 -26.32 6.94
CA GLY A 602 -6.15 -27.22 7.36
C GLY A 602 -6.63 -28.29 8.34
N TYR A 603 -7.52 -27.95 9.28
CA TYR A 603 -8.18 -28.93 10.14
C TYR A 603 -9.02 -29.93 9.33
N LEU A 604 -9.85 -29.46 8.40
CA LEU A 604 -10.59 -30.34 7.49
C LEU A 604 -9.67 -31.26 6.67
N ALA A 605 -8.54 -30.75 6.18
CA ALA A 605 -7.56 -31.56 5.44
C ALA A 605 -6.92 -32.64 6.31
N ARG A 606 -6.62 -32.35 7.58
CA ARG A 606 -6.11 -33.33 8.55
C ARG A 606 -7.14 -34.42 8.82
N LEU A 607 -8.42 -34.06 9.00
CA LEU A 607 -9.52 -35.00 9.18
C LEU A 607 -9.77 -35.87 7.94
N LEU A 608 -9.72 -35.27 6.75
CA LEU A 608 -9.80 -36.03 5.49
C LEU A 608 -8.69 -37.09 5.40
N THR A 609 -7.48 -36.72 5.82
CA THR A 609 -6.31 -37.60 5.75
C THR A 609 -6.34 -38.69 6.82
N SER A 610 -6.81 -38.39 8.04
CA SER A 610 -6.95 -39.38 9.10
C SER A 610 -8.00 -40.43 8.78
N GLY A 611 -9.08 -40.04 8.09
CA GLY A 611 -10.21 -40.92 7.81
C GLY A 611 -11.03 -41.31 9.05
N GLU A 612 -10.72 -40.73 10.21
CA GLU A 612 -11.38 -41.00 11.48
C GLU A 612 -11.97 -39.69 12.04
N PHE A 613 -13.23 -39.76 12.49
CA PHE A 613 -13.97 -38.64 13.09
C PHE A 613 -14.56 -39.09 14.43
N SER A 614 -14.23 -38.37 15.49
CA SER A 614 -14.95 -38.50 16.77
C SER A 614 -16.23 -37.66 16.77
N GLU A 615 -17.15 -37.92 17.70
CA GLU A 615 -18.31 -37.03 17.91
C GLU A 615 -17.85 -35.64 18.42
N ASP A 616 -16.71 -35.57 19.12
CA ASP A 616 -16.13 -34.29 19.57
C ASP A 616 -15.59 -33.46 18.39
N ASP A 617 -15.06 -34.12 17.35
CA ASP A 617 -14.66 -33.44 16.11
C ASP A 617 -15.85 -32.80 15.41
N LEU A 618 -17.03 -33.44 15.45
CA LEU A 618 -18.25 -32.90 14.85
C LEU A 618 -18.82 -31.68 15.59
N GLU A 619 -18.40 -31.47 16.84
CA GLU A 619 -18.72 -30.29 17.63
C GLU A 619 -17.66 -29.18 17.51
N SER A 620 -16.54 -29.45 16.82
CA SER A 620 -15.40 -28.55 16.67
C SER A 620 -15.59 -27.44 15.63
N TRP A 621 -16.75 -26.78 15.67
CA TRP A 621 -17.12 -25.63 14.83
C TRP A 621 -17.52 -24.43 15.68
N ASN A 622 -17.25 -23.23 15.15
CA ASN A 622 -17.55 -21.95 15.79
C ASN A 622 -18.57 -21.10 15.01
N LEU A 623 -18.81 -21.49 13.77
CA LEU A 623 -19.71 -20.84 12.83
C LEU A 623 -20.60 -21.87 12.14
N PRO A 624 -21.80 -21.48 11.70
CA PRO A 624 -22.65 -22.33 10.87
C PRO A 624 -21.96 -22.83 9.60
N SER A 625 -21.12 -21.99 8.97
CA SER A 625 -20.35 -22.36 7.79
C SER A 625 -19.29 -23.44 8.06
N GLU A 626 -18.60 -23.34 9.20
CA GLU A 626 -17.67 -24.37 9.65
C GLU A 626 -18.40 -25.68 9.93
N LYS A 627 -19.55 -25.61 10.63
CA LYS A 627 -20.40 -26.78 10.88
C LYS A 627 -20.81 -27.43 9.57
N SER A 628 -21.21 -26.64 8.58
CA SER A 628 -21.60 -27.13 7.27
C SER A 628 -20.48 -27.90 6.57
N TRP A 629 -19.30 -27.29 6.45
CA TRP A 629 -18.14 -27.92 5.81
C TRP A 629 -17.67 -29.17 6.57
N LEU A 630 -17.59 -29.10 7.89
CA LEU A 630 -17.18 -30.22 8.75
C LEU A 630 -18.10 -31.43 8.58
N HIS A 631 -19.42 -31.22 8.62
CA HIS A 631 -20.40 -32.28 8.40
C HIS A 631 -20.39 -32.81 6.96
N PHE A 632 -20.12 -31.95 5.97
CA PHE A 632 -19.94 -32.39 4.58
C PHE A 632 -18.75 -33.34 4.47
N ILE A 633 -17.59 -32.95 5.01
CA ILE A 633 -16.36 -33.75 4.99
C ILE A 633 -16.53 -35.07 5.75
N ALA A 634 -17.10 -35.04 6.96
CA ALA A 634 -17.41 -36.26 7.71
C ALA A 634 -18.41 -37.16 6.97
N GLY A 635 -19.37 -36.56 6.26
CA GLY A 635 -20.32 -37.27 5.40
C GLY A 635 -19.64 -37.98 4.23
N LEU A 636 -18.67 -37.33 3.57
CA LEU A 636 -17.86 -37.94 2.51
C LEU A 636 -17.07 -39.14 3.01
N VAL A 637 -16.46 -39.04 4.19
CA VAL A 637 -15.68 -40.14 4.78
C VAL A 637 -16.59 -41.30 5.18
N SER A 638 -17.72 -41.01 5.84
CA SER A 638 -18.73 -42.04 6.17
C SER A 638 -19.28 -42.74 4.92
N GLU A 639 -19.48 -41.99 3.82
CA GLU A 639 -19.89 -42.55 2.53
C GLU A 639 -18.81 -43.46 1.94
N GLY A 640 -17.53 -43.06 2.03
CA GLY A 640 -16.37 -43.85 1.63
C GLY A 640 -16.21 -45.15 2.42
N ASP A 641 -16.52 -45.13 3.71
CA ASP A 641 -16.52 -46.30 4.60
C ASP A 641 -17.73 -47.23 4.39
N GLY A 642 -18.71 -46.79 3.59
CA GLY A 642 -19.92 -47.55 3.29
C GLY A 642 -21.07 -47.37 4.31
N ASP A 643 -20.94 -46.48 5.30
CA ASP A 643 -22.03 -46.13 6.21
C ASP A 643 -22.97 -45.08 5.59
N THR A 644 -23.84 -45.56 4.70
CA THR A 644 -24.78 -44.71 3.96
C THR A 644 -25.77 -43.97 4.86
N ASN A 645 -26.11 -44.53 6.03
CA ASN A 645 -27.08 -43.91 6.93
C ASN A 645 -26.45 -42.74 7.70
N ARG A 646 -25.24 -42.94 8.24
CA ARG A 646 -24.47 -41.87 8.88
C ARG A 646 -24.16 -40.77 7.88
N ALA A 647 -23.67 -41.13 6.68
CA ALA A 647 -23.41 -40.17 5.61
C ALA A 647 -24.65 -39.33 5.26
N ARG A 648 -25.81 -39.97 5.07
CA ARG A 648 -27.07 -39.26 4.79
C ARG A 648 -27.46 -38.28 5.90
N SER A 649 -27.29 -38.68 7.16
CA SER A 649 -27.55 -37.81 8.31
C SER A 649 -26.63 -36.60 8.32
N LEU A 650 -25.32 -36.83 8.13
CA LEU A 650 -24.30 -35.79 8.11
C LEU A 650 -24.51 -34.80 6.95
N PHE A 651 -24.85 -35.27 5.75
CA PHE A 651 -25.20 -34.38 4.64
C PHE A 651 -26.43 -33.53 4.94
N LYS A 652 -27.49 -34.10 5.55
CA LYS A 652 -28.66 -33.30 5.97
C LYS A 652 -28.26 -32.22 6.99
N SER A 653 -27.42 -32.55 7.96
CA SER A 653 -26.89 -31.57 8.94
C SER A 653 -26.03 -30.49 8.27
N SER A 654 -25.20 -30.86 7.29
CA SER A 654 -24.39 -29.93 6.51
C SER A 654 -25.25 -28.90 5.77
N VAL A 655 -26.30 -29.37 5.07
CA VAL A 655 -27.22 -28.51 4.32
C VAL A 655 -28.00 -27.58 5.25
N ARG A 656 -28.48 -28.08 6.41
CA ARG A 656 -29.20 -27.27 7.40
C ARG A 656 -28.32 -26.23 8.10
N ALA A 657 -27.02 -26.47 8.22
CA ALA A 657 -26.09 -25.52 8.81
C ALA A 657 -25.66 -24.43 7.83
N ALA A 658 -25.55 -24.76 6.54
CA ALA A 658 -25.04 -23.87 5.51
C ALA A 658 -25.92 -22.65 5.25
N GLY A 659 -25.33 -21.46 5.04
CA GLY A 659 -26.01 -20.32 4.43
C GLY A 659 -26.47 -20.59 2.98
N THR A 660 -27.30 -19.71 2.43
CA THR A 660 -27.78 -19.81 1.03
C THR A 660 -26.65 -19.67 0.02
N GLU A 661 -25.64 -18.85 0.33
CA GLU A 661 -24.51 -18.58 -0.56
C GLU A 661 -23.37 -19.60 -0.46
N GLU A 662 -23.41 -20.55 0.49
CA GLU A 662 -22.31 -21.47 0.78
C GLU A 662 -22.28 -22.68 -0.15
N TRP A 663 -21.12 -22.95 -0.77
CA TRP A 663 -20.98 -24.06 -1.72
C TRP A 663 -21.08 -25.46 -1.08
N SER A 664 -20.75 -25.61 0.21
CA SER A 664 -20.93 -26.84 0.98
C SER A 664 -22.39 -27.32 0.96
N ARG A 665 -23.36 -26.39 0.96
CA ARG A 665 -24.80 -26.69 0.84
C ARG A 665 -25.10 -27.48 -0.42
N TYR A 666 -24.63 -27.00 -1.56
CA TYR A 666 -24.92 -27.59 -2.86
C TYR A 666 -24.15 -28.89 -3.09
N LEU A 667 -22.91 -28.96 -2.59
CA LEU A 667 -22.13 -30.20 -2.57
C LEU A 667 -22.84 -31.30 -1.76
N ALA A 668 -23.29 -30.99 -0.54
CA ALA A 668 -24.01 -31.95 0.30
C ALA A 668 -25.37 -32.36 -0.31
N LEU A 669 -26.11 -31.43 -0.90
CA LEU A 669 -27.36 -31.73 -1.64
C LEU A 669 -27.12 -32.69 -2.81
N ALA A 670 -26.02 -32.50 -3.55
CA ALA A 670 -25.67 -33.37 -4.67
C ALA A 670 -25.40 -34.81 -4.22
N HIS A 671 -24.68 -35.00 -3.10
CA HIS A 671 -24.46 -36.33 -2.52
C HIS A 671 -25.76 -36.93 -1.94
N LEU A 672 -26.58 -36.13 -1.26
CA LEU A 672 -27.84 -36.58 -0.65
C LEU A 672 -28.83 -37.16 -1.68
N PHE A 673 -28.83 -36.61 -2.91
CA PHE A 673 -29.79 -36.92 -3.96
C PHE A 673 -29.16 -37.47 -5.26
N ARG A 674 -28.00 -38.12 -5.18
CA ARG A 674 -27.21 -38.60 -6.34
C ARG A 674 -27.84 -39.79 -7.10
N SER A 675 -28.81 -40.51 -6.53
CA SER A 675 -29.30 -41.80 -7.07
C SER A 675 -30.81 -42.07 -6.88
N GLY A 676 -31.60 -42.01 -7.97
CA GLY A 676 -32.73 -42.92 -8.24
C GLY A 676 -34.16 -42.57 -7.75
N ARG A 677 -35.04 -42.31 -8.73
CA ARG A 677 -36.51 -42.49 -8.92
C ARG A 677 -37.56 -42.34 -7.79
N ASP A 678 -37.26 -42.55 -6.50
CA ASP A 678 -38.22 -42.34 -5.39
C ASP A 678 -37.87 -41.12 -4.51
N GLN A 679 -36.86 -40.34 -4.90
CA GLN A 679 -36.37 -39.19 -4.14
C GLN A 679 -37.07 -37.87 -4.46
N HIS A 680 -37.99 -37.79 -5.42
CA HIS A 680 -38.60 -36.50 -5.77
C HIS A 680 -39.43 -35.94 -4.61
N SER A 681 -40.29 -36.76 -3.99
CA SER A 681 -41.10 -36.32 -2.85
C SER A 681 -40.27 -36.03 -1.60
N GLU A 682 -39.23 -36.83 -1.31
CA GLU A 682 -38.34 -36.58 -0.17
C GLU A 682 -37.50 -35.32 -0.40
N ARG A 683 -37.04 -35.09 -1.63
CA ARG A 683 -36.34 -33.88 -2.01
C ARG A 683 -37.25 -32.67 -1.88
N THR A 684 -38.44 -32.69 -2.48
CA THR A 684 -39.38 -31.57 -2.39
C THR A 684 -39.67 -31.23 -0.93
N GLY A 685 -40.04 -32.22 -0.10
CA GLY A 685 -40.29 -31.97 1.32
C GLY A 685 -39.07 -31.44 2.08
N PHE A 686 -37.86 -31.89 1.74
CA PHE A 686 -36.63 -31.35 2.34
C PHE A 686 -36.31 -29.93 1.83
N ILE A 687 -36.55 -29.62 0.56
CA ILE A 687 -36.36 -28.26 0.03
C ILE A 687 -37.37 -27.30 0.64
N ASP A 688 -38.64 -27.72 0.85
CA ASP A 688 -39.65 -26.93 1.53
C ASP A 688 -39.21 -26.62 2.99
N GLU A 689 -38.67 -27.62 3.70
CA GLU A 689 -38.06 -27.43 5.04
C GLU A 689 -36.92 -26.40 4.99
N LEU A 690 -36.06 -26.45 3.97
CA LEU A 690 -34.96 -25.50 3.82
C LEU A 690 -35.44 -24.07 3.51
N GLN A 691 -36.49 -23.92 2.71
CA GLN A 691 -37.08 -22.61 2.43
C GLN A 691 -37.63 -21.98 3.71
N GLU A 692 -38.35 -22.75 4.53
CA GLU A 692 -38.82 -22.28 5.84
C GLU A 692 -37.66 -21.88 6.76
N LEU A 693 -36.58 -22.68 6.79
CA LEU A 693 -35.38 -22.34 7.56
C LEU A 693 -34.68 -21.06 7.05
N ASP A 694 -34.63 -20.85 5.74
CA ASP A 694 -34.03 -19.66 5.13
C ASP A 694 -34.91 -18.41 5.34
N GLU A 695 -36.24 -18.54 5.33
CA GLU A 695 -37.16 -17.48 5.73
C GLU A 695 -36.95 -17.08 7.20
N GLN A 696 -36.85 -18.06 8.11
CA GLN A 696 -36.54 -17.82 9.52
C GLN A 696 -35.17 -17.17 9.72
N ARG A 697 -34.18 -17.48 8.87
CA ARG A 697 -32.86 -16.82 8.91
C ARG A 697 -32.94 -15.38 8.42
N THR A 698 -33.67 -15.13 7.34
CA THR A 698 -33.91 -13.79 6.80
C THR A 698 -34.64 -12.91 7.81
N GLU A 699 -35.69 -13.44 8.44
CA GLU A 699 -36.41 -12.76 9.52
C GLU A 699 -35.46 -12.45 10.68
N ARG A 700 -34.69 -13.45 11.16
CA ARG A 700 -33.65 -13.22 12.18
C ARG A 700 -32.64 -12.16 11.78
N MET A 701 -32.21 -12.11 10.53
CA MET A 701 -31.28 -11.10 10.04
C MET A 701 -31.86 -9.69 10.17
N SER A 702 -33.15 -9.50 9.88
CA SER A 702 -33.82 -8.20 10.05
C SER A 702 -33.82 -7.71 11.50
N TRP A 703 -33.88 -8.62 12.48
CA TRP A 703 -33.76 -8.30 13.90
C TRP A 703 -32.31 -8.00 14.32
N LEU A 704 -31.33 -8.56 13.60
CA LEU A 704 -29.90 -8.40 13.86
C LEU A 704 -29.31 -7.11 13.30
N GLU A 705 -29.74 -6.66 12.12
CA GLU A 705 -29.26 -5.43 11.47
C GLU A 705 -29.19 -4.21 12.43
N PRO A 706 -30.24 -3.88 13.20
CA PRO A 706 -30.16 -2.76 14.14
C PRO A 706 -29.20 -3.01 15.30
N LEU A 707 -29.00 -4.27 15.73
CA LEU A 707 -28.03 -4.61 16.78
C LEU A 707 -26.58 -4.52 16.26
N ILE A 708 -26.34 -4.95 15.02
CA ILE A 708 -25.03 -4.83 14.36
C ILE A 708 -24.68 -3.34 14.19
N THR A 709 -25.63 -2.53 13.73
CA THR A 709 -25.44 -1.07 13.60
C THR A 709 -25.08 -0.43 14.95
N LYS A 710 -25.77 -0.82 16.04
CA LYS A 710 -25.44 -0.35 17.39
C LYS A 710 -24.06 -0.84 17.84
N PHE A 711 -23.70 -2.08 17.52
CA PHE A 711 -22.41 -2.65 17.88
C PHE A 711 -21.24 -1.91 17.22
N GLU A 712 -21.42 -1.50 15.97
CA GLU A 712 -20.48 -0.65 15.24
C GLU A 712 -20.39 0.76 15.85
N ALA A 713 -21.53 1.35 16.22
CA ALA A 713 -21.58 2.66 16.87
C ALA A 713 -20.93 2.67 18.27
N ALA A 714 -21.01 1.56 19.01
CA ALA A 714 -20.44 1.38 20.35
C ALA A 714 -18.91 1.14 20.35
N ALA A 715 -18.18 1.70 19.39
CA ALA A 715 -16.78 1.34 19.12
C ALA A 715 -15.82 1.52 20.30
N THR A 716 -16.14 2.42 21.23
CA THR A 716 -15.31 2.79 22.37
C THR A 716 -15.84 2.29 23.72
N ASP A 717 -16.97 1.57 23.76
CA ASP A 717 -17.57 1.05 25.00
C ASP A 717 -17.56 -0.48 25.03
N PRO A 718 -16.60 -1.09 25.74
CA PRO A 718 -16.52 -2.55 25.88
C PRO A 718 -17.75 -3.17 26.54
N ALA A 719 -18.36 -2.51 27.52
CA ALA A 719 -19.50 -3.05 28.26
C ALA A 719 -20.76 -3.08 27.38
N GLU A 720 -20.98 -2.03 26.58
CA GLU A 720 -22.06 -1.99 25.59
C GLU A 720 -21.84 -3.02 24.48
N ARG A 721 -20.62 -3.13 23.94
CA ARG A 721 -20.26 -4.15 22.93
C ARG A 721 -20.51 -5.57 23.42
N ARG A 722 -20.09 -5.91 24.64
CA ARG A 722 -20.42 -7.20 25.28
C ARG A 722 -21.93 -7.42 25.31
N ASN A 723 -22.71 -6.46 25.81
CA ASN A 723 -24.16 -6.62 25.96
C ASN A 723 -24.84 -6.85 24.61
N LEU A 724 -24.40 -6.15 23.56
CA LEU A 724 -24.88 -6.33 22.20
C LEU A 724 -24.49 -7.71 21.64
N LEU A 725 -23.26 -8.19 21.87
CA LEU A 725 -22.84 -9.53 21.46
C LEU A 725 -23.65 -10.64 22.14
N VAL A 726 -23.99 -10.49 23.42
CA VAL A 726 -24.86 -11.45 24.12
C VAL A 726 -26.25 -11.46 23.49
N GLN A 727 -26.84 -10.29 23.20
CA GLN A 727 -28.14 -10.21 22.50
C GLN A 727 -28.09 -10.81 21.10
N ILE A 728 -27.01 -10.54 20.34
CA ILE A 728 -26.80 -11.12 19.01
C ILE A 728 -26.67 -12.64 19.12
N HIS A 729 -25.96 -13.15 20.13
CA HIS A 729 -25.82 -14.60 20.37
C HIS A 729 -27.15 -15.25 20.76
N GLU A 730 -28.02 -14.59 21.54
CA GLU A 730 -29.37 -15.08 21.84
C GLU A 730 -30.21 -15.27 20.57
N LEU A 731 -30.04 -14.40 19.57
CA LEU A 731 -30.69 -14.49 18.26
C LEU A 731 -29.98 -15.48 17.31
N GLN A 732 -28.67 -15.71 17.51
CA GLN A 732 -27.83 -16.62 16.73
C GLN A 732 -26.98 -17.54 17.63
N PRO A 733 -27.60 -18.53 18.28
CA PRO A 733 -26.89 -19.41 19.20
C PRO A 733 -25.82 -20.28 18.52
N GLU A 734 -25.95 -20.50 17.21
CA GLU A 734 -24.97 -21.23 16.38
C GLU A 734 -23.66 -20.43 16.14
N SER A 735 -23.63 -19.13 16.42
CA SER A 735 -22.41 -18.31 16.33
C SER A 735 -21.67 -18.35 17.67
N ARG A 736 -21.08 -19.50 18.02
CA ARG A 736 -20.44 -19.76 19.33
C ARG A 736 -19.28 -18.80 19.64
N ARG A 737 -18.54 -18.37 18.61
CA ARG A 737 -17.43 -17.40 18.77
C ARG A 737 -17.86 -16.08 19.40
N LEU A 738 -19.14 -15.70 19.33
CA LEU A 738 -19.65 -14.48 19.95
C LEU A 738 -19.49 -14.49 21.47
N LEU A 739 -19.58 -15.67 22.10
CA LEU A 739 -19.31 -15.83 23.53
C LEU A 739 -17.85 -15.52 23.88
N VAL A 740 -16.92 -15.92 23.00
CA VAL A 740 -15.49 -15.61 23.16
C VAL A 740 -15.29 -14.09 23.13
N TYR A 741 -15.78 -13.42 22.08
CA TYR A 741 -15.69 -11.96 21.99
C TYR A 741 -16.35 -11.26 23.18
N ALA A 742 -17.55 -11.70 23.59
CA ALA A 742 -18.24 -11.14 24.74
C ALA A 742 -17.46 -11.33 26.05
N SER A 743 -16.79 -12.47 26.23
CA SER A 743 -15.88 -12.71 27.37
C SER A 743 -14.70 -11.72 27.35
N TYR A 744 -14.04 -11.56 26.20
CA TYR A 744 -12.97 -10.56 26.04
C TYR A 744 -13.44 -9.13 26.33
N TYR A 745 -14.59 -8.72 25.81
CA TYR A 745 -15.15 -7.39 26.11
C TYR A 745 -15.55 -7.24 27.58
N SER A 746 -15.96 -8.33 28.25
CA SER A 746 -16.17 -8.33 29.70
C SER A 746 -14.86 -8.08 30.45
N ALA A 747 -13.77 -8.74 30.05
CA ALA A 747 -12.45 -8.50 30.62
C ALA A 747 -11.94 -7.07 30.35
N MET A 748 -12.17 -6.52 29.15
CA MET A 748 -11.85 -5.12 28.84
C MET A 748 -12.59 -4.15 29.76
N ALA A 749 -13.87 -4.44 30.06
CA ALA A 749 -14.70 -3.69 30.99
C ALA A 749 -14.38 -3.94 32.49
N SER A 750 -13.39 -4.77 32.81
CA SER A 750 -13.08 -5.23 34.18
C SER A 750 -14.20 -5.99 34.89
N ASP A 751 -15.10 -6.62 34.13
CA ASP A 751 -16.20 -7.45 34.63
C ASP A 751 -15.78 -8.92 34.64
N TRP A 752 -14.92 -9.26 35.61
CA TRP A 752 -14.29 -10.59 35.73
C TRP A 752 -15.29 -11.75 35.87
N PRO A 753 -16.33 -11.66 36.73
CA PRO A 753 -17.29 -12.76 36.88
C PRO A 753 -18.06 -13.05 35.59
N GLN A 754 -18.46 -11.99 34.87
CA GLN A 754 -19.17 -12.16 33.60
C GLN A 754 -18.24 -12.71 32.50
N SER A 755 -16.96 -12.28 32.49
CA SER A 755 -15.95 -12.82 31.58
C SER A 755 -15.77 -14.33 31.73
N LEU A 756 -15.60 -14.82 32.96
CA LEU A 756 -15.45 -16.25 33.26
C LEU A 756 -16.72 -17.03 32.90
N LYS A 757 -17.90 -16.53 33.27
CA LYS A 757 -19.17 -17.17 32.97
C LYS A 757 -19.35 -17.41 31.47
N LEU A 758 -19.10 -16.39 30.64
CA LEU A 758 -19.22 -16.49 29.18
C LEU A 758 -18.15 -17.42 28.58
N ALA A 759 -16.93 -17.37 29.12
CA ALA A 759 -15.85 -18.25 28.68
C ALA A 759 -16.16 -19.72 28.97
N ASP A 760 -16.65 -20.03 30.17
CA ASP A 760 -16.99 -21.40 30.58
C ASP A 760 -18.16 -21.95 29.76
N GLN A 761 -19.14 -21.12 29.41
CA GLN A 761 -20.21 -21.51 28.48
C GLN A 761 -19.66 -21.98 27.12
N TYR A 762 -18.61 -21.35 26.61
CA TYR A 762 -17.97 -21.75 25.36
C TYR A 762 -17.05 -22.98 25.54
N LEU A 763 -16.21 -22.98 26.58
CA LEU A 763 -15.19 -24.00 26.80
C LEU A 763 -15.75 -25.36 27.24
N GLN A 764 -16.98 -25.40 27.79
CA GLN A 764 -17.69 -26.64 28.12
C GLN A 764 -17.98 -27.52 26.90
N VAL A 765 -18.03 -26.94 25.69
CA VAL A 765 -18.17 -27.71 24.45
C VAL A 765 -16.78 -28.09 23.93
N PRO A 766 -16.54 -29.37 23.58
CA PRO A 766 -15.31 -29.79 22.92
C PRO A 766 -15.08 -28.98 21.64
N GLY A 767 -13.82 -28.70 21.33
CA GLY A 767 -13.49 -27.91 20.15
C GLY A 767 -12.02 -28.00 19.79
N ARG A 768 -11.74 -27.83 18.49
CA ARG A 768 -10.38 -27.79 17.95
C ARG A 768 -9.54 -26.65 18.54
N GLU A 769 -8.22 -26.83 18.52
CA GLU A 769 -7.24 -25.81 18.90
C GLU A 769 -7.12 -24.72 17.84
N GLU A 770 -8.08 -23.79 17.84
CA GLU A 770 -8.04 -22.57 17.06
C GLU A 770 -7.67 -21.35 17.92
N PRO A 771 -7.19 -20.25 17.31
CA PRO A 771 -6.65 -19.09 18.04
C PRO A 771 -7.58 -18.52 19.11
N LEU A 772 -8.88 -18.40 18.85
CA LEU A 772 -9.83 -17.82 19.79
C LEU A 772 -10.02 -18.71 21.02
N ARG A 773 -10.14 -20.03 20.85
CA ARG A 773 -10.23 -20.99 21.96
C ARG A 773 -8.97 -20.97 22.83
N LEU A 774 -7.79 -21.05 22.20
CA LEU A 774 -6.52 -21.03 22.91
C LEU A 774 -6.29 -19.69 23.62
N GLY A 775 -6.61 -18.57 22.97
CA GLY A 775 -6.57 -17.23 23.57
C GLY A 775 -7.54 -17.10 24.75
N LEU A 776 -8.76 -17.62 24.62
CA LEU A 776 -9.76 -17.60 25.69
C LEU A 776 -9.32 -18.43 26.91
N GLN A 777 -8.72 -19.61 26.68
CA GLN A 777 -8.14 -20.40 27.77
C GLN A 777 -7.10 -19.59 28.55
N LEU A 778 -6.16 -18.93 27.86
CA LEU A 778 -5.20 -18.03 28.51
C LEU A 778 -5.90 -16.88 29.26
N LEU A 779 -6.86 -16.21 28.62
CA LEU A 779 -7.62 -15.11 29.22
C LEU A 779 -8.26 -15.54 30.55
N THR A 780 -8.95 -16.68 30.59
CA THR A 780 -9.64 -17.15 31.80
C THR A 780 -8.70 -17.36 32.98
N THR A 781 -7.49 -17.86 32.72
CA THR A 781 -6.49 -18.06 33.78
C THR A 781 -6.08 -16.73 34.39
N THR A 782 -5.85 -15.70 33.59
CA THR A 782 -5.49 -14.37 34.08
C THR A 782 -6.68 -13.63 34.71
N VAL A 783 -7.90 -13.81 34.21
CA VAL A 783 -9.11 -13.24 34.85
C VAL A 783 -9.31 -13.78 36.26
N LEU A 784 -8.99 -15.06 36.52
CA LEU A 784 -8.99 -15.63 37.86
C LEU A 784 -7.96 -14.95 38.78
N LEU A 785 -6.77 -14.60 38.27
CA LEU A 785 -5.78 -13.82 39.03
C LEU A 785 -6.32 -12.43 39.41
N HIS A 786 -6.96 -11.74 38.46
CA HIS A 786 -7.63 -10.44 38.73
C HIS A 786 -8.77 -10.56 39.76
N SER A 787 -9.34 -11.75 39.92
CA SER A 787 -10.40 -12.04 40.90
C SER A 787 -9.85 -12.50 42.26
N GLY A 788 -8.53 -12.66 42.40
CA GLY A 788 -7.87 -13.15 43.63
C GLY A 788 -7.85 -14.67 43.79
N GLU A 789 -8.25 -15.44 42.77
CA GLU A 789 -8.34 -16.91 42.79
C GLU A 789 -7.06 -17.54 42.24
N GLU A 790 -5.92 -17.32 42.92
CA GLU A 790 -4.58 -17.72 42.44
C GLU A 790 -4.41 -19.23 42.26
N ASP A 791 -4.91 -20.04 43.19
CA ASP A 791 -4.79 -21.51 43.14
C ASP A 791 -5.58 -22.10 41.97
N GLU A 792 -6.80 -21.59 41.74
CA GLU A 792 -7.64 -22.01 40.61
C GLU A 792 -7.02 -21.59 39.28
N SER A 793 -6.54 -20.34 39.19
CA SER A 793 -5.81 -19.83 38.02
C SER A 793 -4.63 -20.74 37.66
N ARG A 794 -3.79 -21.06 38.65
CA ARG A 794 -2.61 -21.91 38.44
C ARG A 794 -2.98 -23.33 38.04
N SER A 795 -4.03 -23.90 38.64
CA SER A 795 -4.54 -25.22 38.27
C SER A 795 -5.01 -25.25 36.82
N ARG A 796 -5.86 -24.30 36.44
CA ARG A 796 -6.42 -24.19 35.07
C ARG A 796 -5.35 -23.91 34.02
N LEU A 797 -4.36 -23.09 34.35
CA LEU A 797 -3.23 -22.81 33.47
C LEU A 797 -2.32 -24.04 33.29
N THR A 798 -2.11 -24.81 34.36
CA THR A 798 -1.35 -26.08 34.29
C THR A 798 -2.05 -27.11 33.42
N GLU A 799 -3.38 -27.23 33.55
CA GLU A 799 -4.20 -28.09 32.71
C GLU A 799 -4.14 -27.66 31.24
N THR A 800 -4.36 -26.37 30.95
CA THR A 800 -4.23 -25.79 29.61
C THR A 800 -2.86 -26.07 28.98
N CYS A 801 -1.78 -25.90 29.76
CA CYS A 801 -0.41 -26.17 29.32
C CYS A 801 -0.18 -27.65 28.95
N ARG A 802 -0.79 -28.56 29.72
CA ARG A 802 -0.68 -30.01 29.52
C ARG A 802 -1.48 -30.48 28.31
N GLU A 803 -2.66 -29.90 28.10
CA GLU A 803 -3.61 -30.34 27.07
C GLU A 803 -3.32 -29.76 25.70
N THR A 804 -2.68 -28.58 25.62
CA THR A 804 -2.43 -27.97 24.31
C THR A 804 -1.40 -28.76 23.50
N ASP A 805 -1.73 -29.09 22.26
CA ASP A 805 -0.82 -29.64 21.25
C ASP A 805 0.00 -28.55 20.54
N THR A 806 -0.45 -27.30 20.63
CA THR A 806 0.22 -26.15 20.01
C THR A 806 1.46 -25.72 20.77
N ILE A 807 2.65 -26.01 20.21
CA ILE A 807 3.97 -25.69 20.79
C ILE A 807 4.08 -24.22 21.22
N TRP A 808 3.55 -23.28 20.44
CA TRP A 808 3.61 -21.86 20.76
C TRP A 808 2.82 -21.51 22.02
N TYR A 809 1.56 -21.94 22.11
CA TYR A 809 0.71 -21.69 23.27
C TYR A 809 1.24 -22.42 24.52
N ARG A 810 1.78 -23.64 24.37
CA ARG A 810 2.49 -24.32 25.46
C ARG A 810 3.62 -23.46 26.03
N ARG A 811 4.43 -22.82 25.18
CA ARG A 811 5.49 -21.90 25.62
C ARG A 811 4.95 -20.68 26.33
N VAL A 812 3.85 -20.10 25.85
CA VAL A 812 3.18 -18.99 26.54
C VAL A 812 2.73 -19.45 27.94
N CYS A 813 2.04 -20.59 28.05
CA CYS A 813 1.61 -21.15 29.33
C CYS A 813 2.79 -21.43 30.28
N GLU A 814 3.87 -22.06 29.79
CA GLU A 814 5.09 -22.33 30.57
C GLU A 814 5.71 -21.03 31.13
N SER A 815 5.72 -19.96 30.33
CA SER A 815 6.22 -18.65 30.77
C SER A 815 5.29 -17.99 31.80
N LEU A 816 3.97 -18.07 31.62
CA LEU A 816 2.99 -17.56 32.59
C LEU A 816 3.08 -18.33 33.94
N LEU A 817 3.43 -19.62 33.90
CA LEU A 817 3.70 -20.47 35.07
C LEU A 817 5.09 -20.26 35.70
N HIS A 818 5.91 -19.35 35.15
CA HIS A 818 7.31 -19.13 35.53
C HIS A 818 8.20 -20.38 35.40
N GLN A 819 7.84 -21.34 34.56
CA GLN A 819 8.65 -22.53 34.23
C GLN A 819 9.69 -22.22 33.14
N ARG A 820 9.50 -21.12 32.41
CA ARG A 820 10.36 -20.62 31.34
C ARG A 820 10.49 -19.09 31.48
N SER A 821 11.63 -18.53 31.06
CA SER A 821 11.84 -17.07 31.15
C SER A 821 10.96 -16.31 30.15
N GLN A 822 10.63 -15.07 30.48
CA GLN A 822 9.89 -14.18 29.57
C GLN A 822 10.78 -13.77 28.39
N GLU A 823 12.09 -13.59 28.59
CA GLU A 823 13.02 -13.26 27.51
C GLU A 823 13.05 -14.37 26.43
N ASP A 824 13.04 -15.65 26.83
CA ASP A 824 13.00 -16.76 25.87
C ASP A 824 11.68 -16.76 25.07
N LEU A 825 10.55 -16.48 25.71
CA LEU A 825 9.27 -16.37 24.99
C LEU A 825 9.30 -15.25 23.95
N ILE A 826 9.80 -14.07 24.32
CA ILE A 826 9.90 -12.90 23.44
C ILE A 826 10.87 -13.16 22.29
N GLU A 827 12.02 -13.80 22.55
CA GLU A 827 12.97 -14.20 21.51
C GLU A 827 12.35 -15.19 20.51
N ASN A 828 11.57 -16.16 21.00
CA ASN A 828 10.85 -17.12 20.14
C ASN A 828 9.63 -16.51 19.41
N ALA A 829 9.08 -15.38 19.89
CA ALA A 829 8.09 -14.61 19.16
C ALA A 829 8.70 -13.99 17.91
N GLY A 830 9.94 -13.50 18.02
CA GLY A 830 10.70 -12.87 16.95
C GLY A 830 9.94 -11.68 16.36
N THR A 831 9.73 -11.69 15.04
CA THR A 831 9.03 -10.62 14.31
C THR A 831 7.63 -11.03 13.83
N ILE A 832 7.10 -12.16 14.31
CA ILE A 832 5.81 -12.72 13.87
C ILE A 832 4.66 -12.02 14.62
N PRO A 833 3.82 -11.19 13.95
CA PRO A 833 2.78 -10.41 14.63
C PRO A 833 1.81 -11.24 15.48
N GLU A 834 1.37 -12.39 14.98
CA GLU A 834 0.48 -13.32 15.68
C GLU A 834 1.10 -13.77 17.01
N LYS A 835 2.40 -14.07 17.02
CA LYS A 835 3.12 -14.44 18.24
C LYS A 835 3.32 -13.26 19.18
N ILE A 836 3.70 -12.10 18.64
CA ILE A 836 3.92 -10.86 19.41
C ILE A 836 2.65 -10.47 20.17
N VAL A 837 1.50 -10.43 19.49
CA VAL A 837 0.23 -10.05 20.13
C VAL A 837 -0.16 -11.05 21.21
N THR A 838 -0.09 -12.36 20.94
CA THR A 838 -0.46 -13.39 21.93
C THR A 838 0.45 -13.34 23.16
N ALA A 839 1.78 -13.29 22.99
CA ALA A 839 2.72 -13.28 24.11
C ALA A 839 2.58 -12.00 24.94
N HIS A 840 2.63 -10.83 24.30
CA HIS A 840 2.62 -9.57 25.03
C HIS A 840 1.25 -9.21 25.61
N ALA A 841 0.14 -9.60 24.98
CA ALA A 841 -1.17 -9.43 25.59
C ALA A 841 -1.30 -10.30 26.86
N ALA A 842 -0.87 -11.56 26.81
CA ALA A 842 -0.92 -12.47 27.96
C ALA A 842 0.00 -12.01 29.11
N LEU A 843 1.27 -11.69 28.80
CA LEU A 843 2.23 -11.19 29.80
C LEU A 843 1.79 -9.84 30.39
N GLY A 844 1.29 -8.93 29.56
CA GLY A 844 0.79 -7.64 30.02
C GLY A 844 -0.41 -7.79 30.96
N PHE A 845 -1.34 -8.67 30.62
CA PHE A 845 -2.54 -8.91 31.43
C PHE A 845 -2.23 -9.63 32.74
N GLN A 846 -1.25 -10.53 32.77
CA GLN A 846 -0.75 -11.13 34.01
C GLN A 846 -0.02 -10.10 34.89
N ALA A 847 0.90 -9.32 34.31
CA ALA A 847 1.61 -8.28 35.04
C ALA A 847 0.65 -7.26 35.66
N GLU A 848 -0.45 -6.95 34.95
CA GLU A 848 -1.52 -6.11 35.48
C GLU A 848 -2.20 -6.74 36.71
N ALA A 849 -2.56 -8.02 36.66
CA ALA A 849 -3.16 -8.74 37.78
C ALA A 849 -2.24 -8.79 39.01
N GLU A 850 -0.92 -8.89 38.77
CA GLU A 850 0.12 -8.91 39.81
C GLU A 850 0.46 -7.51 40.38
N GLY A 851 -0.20 -6.44 39.90
CA GLY A 851 0.05 -5.06 40.33
C GLY A 851 1.32 -4.42 39.76
N LYS A 852 1.90 -4.98 38.70
CA LYS A 852 3.11 -4.46 38.02
C LYS A 852 2.73 -3.57 36.83
N ALA A 853 2.19 -2.38 37.13
CA ALA A 853 1.60 -1.48 36.12
C ALA A 853 2.56 -1.06 34.99
N GLU A 854 3.83 -0.76 35.30
CA GLU A 854 4.82 -0.35 34.29
C GLU A 854 5.17 -1.50 33.33
N ASP A 855 5.32 -2.72 33.87
CA ASP A 855 5.59 -3.93 33.07
C ASP A 855 4.39 -4.23 32.16
N ALA A 856 3.16 -4.11 32.69
CA ALA A 856 1.92 -4.27 31.92
C ALA A 856 1.83 -3.25 30.77
N LEU A 857 2.07 -1.97 31.03
CA LEU A 857 2.05 -0.91 30.01
C LEU A 857 3.12 -1.12 28.93
N SER A 858 4.29 -1.64 29.30
CA SER A 858 5.36 -1.98 28.37
C SER A 858 4.91 -3.10 27.43
N HIS A 859 4.41 -4.21 27.98
CA HIS A 859 3.92 -5.32 27.18
C HIS A 859 2.73 -4.94 26.29
N TYR A 860 1.75 -4.20 26.79
CA TYR A 860 0.64 -3.75 25.95
C TYR A 860 1.10 -2.86 24.81
N ARG A 861 2.11 -2.00 25.01
CA ARG A 861 2.70 -1.22 23.91
C ARG A 861 3.31 -2.12 22.84
N GLU A 862 4.04 -3.16 23.23
CA GLU A 862 4.62 -4.13 22.29
C GLU A 862 3.53 -4.95 21.56
N ALA A 863 2.46 -5.35 22.27
CA ALA A 863 1.30 -6.01 21.66
C ALA A 863 0.63 -5.11 20.62
N LEU A 864 0.46 -3.82 20.91
CA LEU A 864 -0.06 -2.83 19.96
C LEU A 864 0.91 -2.59 18.79
N GLY A 865 2.21 -2.77 19.02
CA GLY A 865 3.23 -2.79 17.99
C GLY A 865 3.05 -3.91 16.96
N SER A 866 2.23 -4.95 17.23
CA SER A 866 1.86 -6.00 16.26
C SER A 866 1.00 -5.47 15.10
N TYR A 867 0.23 -4.40 15.33
CA TYR A 867 -0.83 -3.86 14.47
C TYR A 867 -1.92 -4.86 14.07
N LEU A 868 -2.01 -6.03 14.72
CA LEU A 868 -2.95 -7.10 14.37
C LEU A 868 -4.35 -6.84 14.94
N ASP A 869 -4.96 -5.74 14.51
CA ASP A 869 -6.26 -5.23 14.99
C ASP A 869 -7.46 -6.15 14.71
N THR A 870 -7.30 -7.12 13.80
CA THR A 870 -8.27 -8.19 13.58
C THR A 870 -8.32 -9.24 14.72
N TRP A 871 -7.35 -9.24 15.62
CA TRP A 871 -7.27 -10.19 16.74
C TRP A 871 -7.81 -9.58 18.02
N ILE A 872 -8.58 -10.34 18.79
CA ILE A 872 -9.28 -9.81 19.96
C ILE A 872 -8.31 -9.47 21.11
N GLU A 873 -7.16 -10.16 21.17
CA GLU A 873 -6.07 -9.88 22.10
C GLU A 873 -5.45 -8.49 21.86
N PHE A 874 -5.44 -8.02 20.61
CA PHE A 874 -4.99 -6.67 20.28
C PHE A 874 -5.92 -5.63 20.91
N GLU A 875 -7.24 -5.81 20.74
CA GLU A 875 -8.23 -4.88 21.32
C GLU A 875 -8.22 -4.97 22.86
N LEU A 876 -7.99 -6.15 23.44
CA LEU A 876 -7.80 -6.31 24.88
C LEU A 876 -6.62 -5.46 25.35
N ALA A 877 -5.44 -5.66 24.75
CA ALA A 877 -4.24 -4.89 25.09
C ALA A 877 -4.46 -3.39 24.93
N ARG A 878 -5.17 -2.97 23.86
CA ARG A 878 -5.52 -1.57 23.62
C ARG A 878 -6.36 -0.98 24.75
N GLN A 879 -7.46 -1.65 25.11
CA GLN A 879 -8.37 -1.17 26.15
C GLN A 879 -7.70 -1.17 27.52
N ARG A 880 -6.98 -2.24 27.89
CA ARG A 880 -6.25 -2.30 29.16
C ARG A 880 -5.14 -1.25 29.25
N TYR A 881 -4.43 -0.99 28.15
CA TYR A 881 -3.45 0.10 28.08
C TYR A 881 -4.08 1.46 28.39
N ILE A 882 -5.24 1.76 27.80
CA ILE A 882 -5.98 3.02 28.04
C ILE A 882 -6.39 3.12 29.52
N VAL A 883 -6.98 2.05 30.07
CA VAL A 883 -7.44 2.01 31.47
C VAL A 883 -6.28 2.24 32.44
N LEU A 884 -5.17 1.49 32.29
CA LEU A 884 -4.00 1.63 33.16
C LEU A 884 -3.35 3.02 33.07
N ARG A 885 -3.28 3.61 31.86
CA ARG A 885 -2.77 4.97 31.67
C ARG A 885 -3.61 6.02 32.40
N GLN A 886 -4.95 5.87 32.39
CA GLN A 886 -5.85 6.77 33.10
C GLN A 886 -5.71 6.61 34.62
N GLN A 887 -5.51 5.38 35.11
CA GLN A 887 -5.27 5.11 36.53
C GLN A 887 -3.93 5.67 37.04
N ASN A 888 -2.86 5.62 36.23
CA ASN A 888 -1.55 6.17 36.60
C ASN A 888 -1.46 7.71 36.48
N SER A 889 -2.41 8.35 35.79
CA SER A 889 -2.44 9.82 35.60
C SER A 889 -3.26 10.55 36.68
N ASN A 890 -4.06 9.81 37.46
CA ASN A 890 -4.85 10.28 38.60
C ASN A 890 -4.14 9.91 39.90
#